data_AF-A0A4Y7U649-F1
#
_entry.id   AF-A0A4Y7U649-F1
#
_cell.length_a   1.000
_cell.length_b   1.000
_cell.length_c   1.000
_cell.angle_alpha   90.00
_cell.angle_beta   90.00
_cell.angle_gamma   90.00
#
_symmetry.space_group_name_H-M   'P 1'
#
loop_
_entity.id
_entity.type
_entity.pdbx_description
1 polymer ?
#
loop_
_entity_poly.entity_id
_entity_poly.type
_entity_poly.pdbx_seq_one_letter_code
_entity_poly.pdbx_strand_id
1 'polypeptide(L)'
;MQYSITKHKRSPLTSDLEIITKDAFTYSDQDRLKTQTHQINGGTIEVIANNSYDELGQLISKKVGNTILDPTQKVDYTYNIRGWMTGINDVTALSKTGDPKDLFAFKINYNNMPGITGGKALYNGNIAETFWISSSEATPVVRGYAYLYDNLNRLRTSFYKRDATVSNAYSENLTYDKNGKIGSLSRNGNSETATQIDALVYTYTNSNTTNQLLKVVDSAPATTKIYGFADSAANTDDYSYDANGNMTKDNNKNITAITYNHLNLPTKITFATTGNIAYIYNAAGQKVQKIVKEGANETITDYLAGYQYVKTPATSTMLKFFPTAEGYVEVSGSSYKYVYQYKDHLGNIRLSYDKNLAIQDENQYYPFGLLQKRQTDVIVESNYKYRYNGKELQDENIGGFQLNLYDYGARNYDPALGRWMSIDPLAEQMRRWSPYNYCFNNPLRFKDPDGMGPNDHIFDARGNFLRDTKVGNSVKIQIGDKQYSPSQLDTSRGSRGAISKIGAYYAGKVGTDPGTIITTGTSDKKSSDNPASTKGEVISINTNGGFSKSLDNISDFKSVMKHENGHKENNEDKNFKSDLSNHADVYIDQMKDNGFSTTSDEYRTGIAGSFGNYLLNMDQSTEFSSSDILKKINTFNNTNKGGIQIKRQGENYGPAVKGNWSLELIYKGGTASIDYEKVKN
;
A
#
# COMPACT_ATOMS: atom_id res chain seq x y z
N MET A 1 -4.40 2.51 -28.12
CA MET A 1 -5.41 2.16 -27.09
C MET A 1 -4.91 0.93 -26.37
N GLN A 2 -4.64 1.02 -25.08
CA GLN A 2 -4.22 -0.12 -24.26
C GLN A 2 -5.45 -0.64 -23.52
N TYR A 3 -5.59 -1.95 -23.38
CA TYR A 3 -6.69 -2.53 -22.61
C TYR A 3 -6.22 -3.75 -21.84
N SER A 4 -6.91 -4.04 -20.74
CA SER A 4 -6.78 -5.28 -19.98
C SER A 4 -8.10 -6.03 -20.00
N ILE A 5 -8.04 -7.36 -20.16
CA ILE A 5 -9.19 -8.24 -19.99
C ILE A 5 -8.95 -9.05 -18.73
N THR A 6 -9.87 -8.95 -17.78
CA THR A 6 -9.88 -9.76 -16.57
C THR A 6 -10.96 -10.82 -16.73
N LYS A 7 -10.56 -12.08 -16.64
CA LYS A 7 -11.50 -13.21 -16.52
C LYS A 7 -11.48 -13.68 -15.08
N HIS A 8 -12.63 -13.60 -14.43
CA HIS A 8 -12.78 -13.97 -13.04
C HIS A 8 -13.79 -15.11 -12.91
N LYS A 9 -13.37 -16.17 -12.24
CA LYS A 9 -14.21 -17.29 -11.88
C LYS A 9 -13.86 -17.74 -10.47
N ARG A 10 -14.86 -17.88 -9.60
CA ARG A 10 -14.65 -18.21 -8.18
C ARG A 10 -14.02 -19.60 -8.01
N SER A 11 -14.52 -20.58 -8.75
CA SER A 11 -14.04 -21.97 -8.71
C SER A 11 -14.10 -22.60 -10.11
N PRO A 12 -13.38 -23.70 -10.36
CA PRO A 12 -13.42 -24.36 -11.68
C PRO A 12 -14.79 -25.00 -12.00
N LEU A 13 -15.69 -25.14 -11.01
CA LEU A 13 -17.01 -25.75 -11.18
C LEU A 13 -17.84 -25.06 -12.27
N THR A 14 -18.62 -25.84 -13.01
CA THR A 14 -19.47 -25.34 -14.12
C THR A 14 -20.64 -24.48 -13.63
N SER A 15 -21.04 -24.63 -12.37
CA SER A 15 -22.10 -23.83 -11.73
C SER A 15 -21.69 -22.38 -11.44
N ASP A 16 -20.39 -22.10 -11.32
CA ASP A 16 -19.90 -20.75 -11.08
C ASP A 16 -19.72 -20.04 -12.43
N LEU A 17 -20.44 -18.95 -12.64
CA LEU A 17 -20.35 -18.17 -13.88
C LEU A 17 -19.03 -17.38 -13.94
N GLU A 18 -18.39 -17.38 -15.10
CA GLU A 18 -17.23 -16.51 -15.37
C GLU A 18 -17.72 -15.08 -15.62
N ILE A 19 -17.04 -14.12 -15.03
CA ILE A 19 -17.21 -12.69 -15.30
C ILE A 19 -16.00 -12.21 -16.08
N ILE A 20 -16.26 -11.56 -17.19
CA ILE A 20 -15.24 -10.97 -18.04
C ILE A 20 -15.39 -9.46 -17.94
N THR A 21 -14.36 -8.78 -17.42
CA THR A 21 -14.29 -7.33 -17.51
C THR A 21 -13.22 -6.90 -18.50
N LYS A 22 -13.49 -5.79 -19.20
CA LYS A 22 -12.54 -5.14 -20.09
C LYS A 22 -12.38 -3.69 -19.65
N ASP A 23 -11.17 -3.35 -19.22
CA ASP A 23 -10.77 -1.97 -19.00
C ASP A 23 -9.99 -1.48 -20.21
N ALA A 24 -10.37 -0.35 -20.78
CA ALA A 24 -9.64 0.29 -21.87
C ALA A 24 -9.16 1.68 -21.45
N PHE A 25 -7.92 1.98 -21.81
CA PHE A 25 -7.18 3.16 -21.37
C PHE A 25 -6.67 3.96 -22.56
N THR A 26 -6.71 5.28 -22.41
CA THR A 26 -5.98 6.21 -23.26
C THR A 26 -5.12 7.13 -22.40
N TYR A 27 -4.02 7.60 -22.98
CA TYR A 27 -3.04 8.41 -22.29
C TYR A 27 -2.72 9.67 -23.11
N SER A 28 -2.25 10.71 -22.43
CA SER A 28 -1.57 11.84 -23.09
C SER A 28 -0.22 11.41 -23.66
N ASP A 29 0.40 12.25 -24.49
CA ASP A 29 1.77 12.00 -25.02
C ASP A 29 2.82 11.95 -23.91
N GLN A 30 2.50 12.51 -22.73
CA GLN A 30 3.30 12.38 -21.52
C GLN A 30 2.83 11.20 -20.67
N ASP A 31 2.16 10.17 -21.21
CA ASP A 31 1.68 8.97 -20.51
C ASP A 31 0.71 9.18 -19.34
N ARG A 32 0.11 10.37 -19.16
CA ARG A 32 -0.91 10.61 -18.12
C ARG A 32 -2.24 9.98 -18.52
N LEU A 33 -2.90 9.26 -17.62
CA LEU A 33 -4.18 8.59 -17.89
C LEU A 33 -5.24 9.62 -18.30
N LYS A 34 -5.64 9.63 -19.57
CA LYS A 34 -6.70 10.51 -20.09
C LYS A 34 -8.07 9.91 -19.89
N THR A 35 -8.27 8.65 -20.27
CA THR A 35 -9.57 8.00 -20.15
C THR A 35 -9.42 6.56 -19.68
N GLN A 36 -10.32 6.12 -18.81
CA GLN A 36 -10.58 4.72 -18.50
C GLN A 36 -12.05 4.41 -18.77
N THR A 37 -12.30 3.36 -19.52
CA THR A 37 -13.64 2.79 -19.70
C THR A 37 -13.67 1.35 -19.22
N HIS A 38 -14.79 0.91 -18.66
CA HIS A 38 -14.98 -0.44 -18.16
C HIS A 38 -16.21 -1.09 -18.82
N GLN A 39 -16.11 -2.36 -19.14
CA GLN A 39 -17.17 -3.13 -19.79
C GLN A 39 -17.28 -4.51 -19.13
N ILE A 40 -18.49 -4.95 -18.80
CA ILE A 40 -18.75 -6.25 -18.15
C ILE A 40 -19.46 -7.16 -19.15
N ASN A 41 -18.93 -8.37 -19.35
CA ASN A 41 -19.51 -9.42 -20.20
C ASN A 41 -19.91 -8.94 -21.61
N GLY A 42 -19.14 -8.01 -22.20
CA GLY A 42 -19.45 -7.43 -23.50
C GLY A 42 -20.68 -6.50 -23.53
N GLY A 43 -21.23 -6.13 -22.36
CA GLY A 43 -22.36 -5.21 -22.23
C GLY A 43 -22.00 -3.75 -22.53
N THR A 44 -22.77 -2.81 -22.00
CA THR A 44 -22.52 -1.37 -22.21
C THR A 44 -21.16 -0.94 -21.67
N ILE A 45 -20.44 -0.14 -22.45
CA ILE A 45 -19.18 0.48 -22.02
C ILE A 45 -19.52 1.66 -21.11
N GLU A 46 -18.91 1.68 -19.93
CA GLU A 46 -19.05 2.72 -18.92
C GLU A 46 -17.77 3.55 -18.85
N VAL A 47 -17.87 4.88 -18.79
CA VAL A 47 -16.71 5.74 -18.49
C VAL A 47 -16.45 5.71 -16.99
N ILE A 48 -15.29 5.19 -16.59
CA ILE A 48 -14.86 5.20 -15.19
C ILE A 48 -14.19 6.53 -14.87
N ALA A 49 -13.31 7.01 -15.74
CA ALA A 49 -12.64 8.29 -15.58
C ALA A 49 -12.34 8.93 -16.93
N ASN A 50 -12.50 10.23 -17.02
CA ASN A 50 -11.95 11.07 -18.09
C ASN A 50 -11.29 12.30 -17.44
N ASN A 51 -9.96 12.28 -17.41
CA ASN A 51 -9.12 13.19 -16.66
C ASN A 51 -8.61 14.33 -17.53
N SER A 52 -8.54 15.51 -16.91
CA SER A 52 -7.89 16.70 -17.44
C SER A 52 -6.83 17.17 -16.46
N TYR A 53 -5.67 17.57 -16.98
CA TYR A 53 -4.51 17.96 -16.20
C TYR A 53 -4.08 19.38 -16.55
N ASP A 54 -3.45 20.07 -15.62
CA ASP A 54 -2.78 21.34 -15.90
C ASP A 54 -1.43 21.15 -16.61
N GLU A 55 -0.74 22.28 -16.84
CA GLU A 55 0.59 22.32 -17.46
C GLU A 55 1.68 21.65 -16.61
N LEU A 56 1.48 21.54 -15.29
CA LEU A 56 2.39 20.87 -14.36
C LEU A 56 2.10 19.37 -14.21
N GLY A 57 1.02 18.88 -14.81
CA GLY A 57 0.62 17.48 -14.71
C GLY A 57 -0.27 17.14 -13.52
N GLN A 58 -0.78 18.14 -12.79
CA GLN A 58 -1.73 17.94 -11.70
C GLN A 58 -3.13 17.70 -12.27
N LEU A 59 -3.87 16.76 -11.69
CA LEU A 59 -5.25 16.46 -12.08
C LEU A 59 -6.14 17.62 -11.68
N ILE A 60 -6.75 18.34 -12.62
CA ILE A 60 -7.61 19.51 -12.32
C ILE A 60 -9.10 19.23 -12.51
N SER A 61 -9.45 18.21 -13.29
CA SER A 61 -10.84 17.79 -13.48
C SER A 61 -10.91 16.30 -13.83
N LYS A 62 -11.91 15.60 -13.30
CA LYS A 62 -12.23 14.21 -13.64
C LYS A 62 -13.72 14.06 -13.90
N LYS A 63 -14.10 13.70 -15.12
CA LYS A 63 -15.46 13.27 -15.44
C LYS A 63 -15.62 11.78 -15.11
N VAL A 64 -16.69 11.43 -14.41
CA VAL A 64 -16.95 10.08 -13.90
C VAL A 64 -18.35 9.64 -14.32
N GLY A 65 -18.49 8.37 -14.70
CA GLY A 65 -19.76 7.70 -15.01
C GLY A 65 -20.36 8.05 -16.38
N ASN A 66 -21.26 7.18 -16.84
CA ASN A 66 -21.99 7.27 -18.10
C ASN A 66 -21.07 7.43 -19.33
N THR A 67 -21.13 8.57 -20.04
CA THR A 67 -20.35 8.79 -21.26
C THR A 67 -19.42 10.01 -21.14
N ILE A 68 -18.46 10.15 -22.06
CA ILE A 68 -17.51 11.29 -22.05
C ILE A 68 -18.23 12.63 -22.27
N LEU A 69 -19.28 12.62 -23.10
CA LEU A 69 -20.06 13.81 -23.45
C LEU A 69 -21.11 14.16 -22.39
N ASP A 70 -21.60 13.15 -21.67
CA ASP A 70 -22.63 13.29 -20.64
C ASP A 70 -22.23 12.48 -19.40
N PRO A 71 -21.27 12.97 -18.59
CA PRO A 71 -20.82 12.28 -17.40
C PRO A 71 -21.82 12.44 -16.24
N THR A 72 -21.86 11.47 -15.32
CA THR A 72 -22.75 11.60 -14.14
C THR A 72 -22.23 12.67 -13.19
N GLN A 73 -20.93 12.75 -12.97
CA GLN A 73 -20.28 13.81 -12.19
C GLN A 73 -19.05 14.35 -12.90
N LYS A 74 -18.67 15.58 -12.59
CA LYS A 74 -17.39 16.18 -12.95
C LYS A 74 -16.75 16.71 -11.68
N VAL A 75 -15.66 16.07 -11.28
CA VAL A 75 -14.93 16.38 -10.05
C VAL A 75 -13.78 17.33 -10.37
N ASP A 76 -13.88 18.57 -9.92
CA ASP A 76 -12.84 19.58 -10.07
C ASP A 76 -11.86 19.54 -8.88
N TYR A 77 -10.57 19.72 -9.13
CA TYR A 77 -9.54 19.77 -8.09
C TYR A 77 -8.80 21.10 -8.13
N THR A 78 -8.47 21.63 -6.97
CA THR A 78 -7.66 22.85 -6.84
C THR A 78 -6.46 22.61 -5.92
N TYR A 79 -5.38 23.33 -6.18
CA TYR A 79 -4.13 23.21 -5.44
C TYR A 79 -3.54 24.59 -5.13
N ASN A 80 -2.72 24.66 -4.09
CA ASN A 80 -1.86 25.81 -3.86
C ASN A 80 -0.53 25.69 -4.64
N ILE A 81 0.29 26.75 -4.61
CA ILE A 81 1.59 26.80 -5.29
C ILE A 81 2.61 25.74 -4.83
N ARG A 82 2.34 25.03 -3.71
CA ARG A 82 3.17 23.93 -3.20
C ARG A 82 2.67 22.55 -3.65
N GLY A 83 1.63 22.51 -4.46
CA GLY A 83 0.99 21.26 -4.91
C GLY A 83 0.09 20.60 -3.86
N TRP A 84 -0.26 21.30 -2.77
CA TRP A 84 -1.21 20.78 -1.79
C TRP A 84 -2.64 21.01 -2.26
N MET A 85 -3.47 19.98 -2.21
CA MET A 85 -4.88 20.06 -2.59
C MET A 85 -5.63 21.04 -1.68
N THR A 86 -6.27 22.04 -2.27
CA THR A 86 -7.09 23.03 -1.56
C THR A 86 -8.58 22.81 -1.70
N GLY A 87 -9.00 21.95 -2.63
CA GLY A 87 -10.42 21.64 -2.78
C GLY A 87 -10.72 20.56 -3.81
N ILE A 88 -11.92 19.98 -3.64
CA ILE A 88 -12.61 19.05 -4.50
C ILE A 88 -14.00 19.65 -4.72
N ASN A 89 -14.33 20.07 -5.93
CA ASN A 89 -15.53 20.86 -6.23
C ASN A 89 -15.63 22.17 -5.40
N ASP A 90 -16.70 22.93 -5.57
CA ASP A 90 -16.89 24.21 -4.87
C ASP A 90 -17.87 24.07 -3.70
N VAL A 91 -17.36 24.26 -2.48
CA VAL A 91 -18.19 24.21 -1.26
C VAL A 91 -19.21 25.35 -1.15
N THR A 92 -19.11 26.38 -1.99
CA THR A 92 -20.06 27.50 -2.03
C THR A 92 -21.16 27.32 -3.08
N ALA A 93 -20.96 26.41 -4.04
CA ALA A 93 -21.92 26.15 -5.12
C ALA A 93 -21.77 24.72 -5.66
N LEU A 94 -22.73 23.85 -5.31
CA LEU A 94 -22.85 22.48 -5.87
C LEU A 94 -23.41 22.44 -7.31
N SER A 95 -23.67 23.59 -7.93
CA SER A 95 -24.18 23.68 -9.29
C SER A 95 -23.46 24.78 -10.03
N LYS A 96 -22.81 24.41 -11.13
CA LYS A 96 -22.10 25.33 -12.02
C LYS A 96 -22.69 25.20 -13.42
N THR A 97 -22.89 26.32 -14.10
CA THR A 97 -23.45 26.32 -15.46
C THR A 97 -22.57 25.50 -16.40
N GLY A 98 -23.16 24.49 -17.05
CA GLY A 98 -22.47 23.62 -18.00
C GLY A 98 -21.87 22.33 -17.41
N ASP A 99 -21.87 22.19 -16.08
CA ASP A 99 -21.42 20.96 -15.40
C ASP A 99 -22.62 20.21 -14.79
N PRO A 100 -22.53 18.87 -14.62
CA PRO A 100 -23.48 18.13 -13.79
C PRO A 100 -23.54 18.70 -12.37
N LYS A 101 -24.69 18.61 -11.72
CA LYS A 101 -24.82 19.01 -10.31
C LYS A 101 -23.92 18.12 -9.45
N ASP A 102 -23.01 18.74 -8.71
CA ASP A 102 -22.13 18.06 -7.77
C ASP A 102 -22.93 17.52 -6.58
N LEU A 103 -22.68 16.26 -6.22
CA LEU A 103 -23.27 15.65 -5.02
C LEU A 103 -22.44 15.95 -3.75
N PHE A 104 -21.17 16.32 -3.91
CA PHE A 104 -20.26 16.58 -2.81
C PHE A 104 -19.19 17.60 -3.20
N ALA A 105 -18.79 18.42 -2.23
CA ALA A 105 -17.60 19.27 -2.32
C ALA A 105 -16.83 19.30 -1.01
N PHE A 106 -15.52 19.53 -1.11
CA PHE A 106 -14.55 19.56 -0.03
C PHE A 106 -13.57 20.71 -0.23
N LYS A 107 -13.18 21.39 0.84
CA LYS A 107 -12.17 22.45 0.81
C LYS A 107 -11.20 22.28 1.97
N ILE A 108 -9.94 22.60 1.72
CA ILE A 108 -8.84 22.47 2.68
C ILE A 108 -8.12 23.81 2.77
N ASN A 109 -7.97 24.32 3.99
CA ASN A 109 -7.11 25.46 4.28
C ASN A 109 -5.87 24.99 5.05
N TYR A 110 -4.71 25.52 4.65
CA TYR A 110 -3.43 25.31 5.35
C TYR A 110 -2.96 26.63 5.96
N ASN A 111 -2.44 27.52 5.12
CA ASN A 111 -1.79 28.77 5.51
C ASN A 111 -2.66 30.02 5.27
N ASN A 112 -3.89 29.83 4.79
CA ASN A 112 -4.85 30.92 4.62
C ASN A 112 -5.45 31.32 5.98
N MET A 113 -5.98 32.56 6.06
CA MET A 113 -6.69 33.00 7.26
C MET A 113 -7.85 32.02 7.57
N PRO A 114 -7.87 31.40 8.77
CA PRO A 114 -8.90 30.44 9.13
C PRO A 114 -10.29 31.09 9.14
N GLY A 115 -11.28 30.42 8.53
CA GLY A 115 -12.68 30.84 8.51
C GLY A 115 -13.50 30.37 9.72
N ILE A 116 -12.92 29.57 10.61
CA ILE A 116 -13.55 29.00 11.80
C ILE A 116 -12.84 29.54 13.03
N THR A 117 -13.61 30.17 13.93
CA THR A 117 -13.11 30.69 15.20
C THR A 117 -12.35 29.62 15.98
N GLY A 118 -11.09 29.89 16.34
CA GLY A 118 -10.20 28.96 17.02
C GLY A 118 -9.17 28.27 16.11
N GLY A 119 -9.33 28.33 14.79
CA GLY A 119 -8.33 27.87 13.83
C GLY A 119 -7.09 28.76 13.77
N LYS A 120 -5.97 28.23 13.27
CA LYS A 120 -4.72 28.96 13.03
C LYS A 120 -4.15 28.60 11.66
N ALA A 121 -3.61 29.58 10.94
CA ALA A 121 -2.87 29.31 9.71
C ALA A 121 -1.61 28.49 10.00
N LEU A 122 -1.37 27.44 9.22
CA LEU A 122 -0.26 26.49 9.35
C LEU A 122 0.56 26.45 8.06
N TYR A 123 1.86 26.69 8.19
CA TYR A 123 2.79 26.80 7.06
C TYR A 123 3.64 25.54 6.84
N ASN A 124 3.48 24.54 7.70
CA ASN A 124 4.31 23.34 7.78
C ASN A 124 3.67 22.09 7.13
N GLY A 125 2.55 22.25 6.42
CA GLY A 125 1.82 21.16 5.75
C GLY A 125 0.72 20.53 6.59
N ASN A 126 0.56 20.92 7.86
CA ASN A 126 -0.64 20.54 8.62
C ASN A 126 -1.86 21.26 8.07
N ILE A 127 -3.00 20.58 8.14
CA ILE A 127 -4.28 21.14 7.72
C ILE A 127 -4.82 22.02 8.84
N ALA A 128 -5.05 23.29 8.56
CA ALA A 128 -5.68 24.20 9.51
C ALA A 128 -7.18 23.96 9.59
N GLU A 129 -7.83 23.79 8.44
CA GLU A 129 -9.28 23.62 8.37
C GLU A 129 -9.70 22.73 7.20
N THR A 130 -10.84 22.08 7.38
CA THR A 130 -11.59 21.44 6.28
C THR A 130 -13.02 21.94 6.26
N PHE A 131 -13.61 21.99 5.07
CA PHE A 131 -15.01 22.32 4.85
C PHE A 131 -15.59 21.28 3.90
N TRP A 132 -16.86 20.94 4.07
CA TRP A 132 -17.54 20.07 3.12
C TRP A 132 -19.02 20.39 3.05
N ILE A 133 -19.64 19.98 1.95
CA ILE A 133 -21.08 20.09 1.71
C ILE A 133 -21.50 18.90 0.84
N SER A 134 -22.70 18.38 1.05
CA SER A 134 -23.28 17.31 0.26
C SER A 134 -24.69 17.68 -0.18
N SER A 135 -25.17 17.08 -1.26
CA SER A 135 -26.52 17.28 -1.78
C SER A 135 -27.58 16.40 -1.10
N SER A 136 -27.25 15.76 0.03
CA SER A 136 -28.11 14.83 0.74
C SER A 136 -29.33 15.49 1.39
N GLU A 137 -29.22 16.78 1.67
CA GLU A 137 -30.29 17.58 2.28
C GLU A 137 -30.94 18.49 1.22
N ALA A 138 -32.24 18.77 1.37
CA ALA A 138 -32.98 19.66 0.47
C ALA A 138 -32.36 21.07 0.39
N THR A 139 -31.79 21.54 1.51
CA THR A 139 -30.97 22.75 1.58
C THR A 139 -29.59 22.36 2.10
N PRO A 140 -28.61 22.14 1.20
CA PRO A 140 -27.26 21.74 1.57
C PRO A 140 -26.60 22.72 2.54
N VAL A 141 -25.97 22.20 3.59
CA VAL A 141 -25.29 23.00 4.62
C VAL A 141 -23.78 22.74 4.63
N VAL A 142 -23.00 23.82 4.57
CA VAL A 142 -21.53 23.74 4.71
C VAL A 142 -21.17 23.38 6.15
N ARG A 143 -20.38 22.33 6.30
CA ARG A 143 -19.82 21.88 7.56
C ARG A 143 -18.31 22.02 7.54
N GLY A 144 -17.65 21.84 8.68
CA GLY A 144 -16.19 21.83 8.68
C GLY A 144 -15.57 21.67 10.05
N TYR A 145 -14.25 21.60 10.03
CA TYR A 145 -13.42 21.55 11.21
C TYR A 145 -12.31 22.58 11.13
N ALA A 146 -11.99 23.22 12.26
CA ALA A 146 -10.67 23.79 12.50
C ALA A 146 -9.87 22.87 13.39
N TYR A 147 -8.56 22.78 13.17
CA TYR A 147 -7.67 21.87 13.89
C TYR A 147 -6.55 22.62 14.61
N LEU A 148 -6.27 22.21 15.83
CA LEU A 148 -5.11 22.66 16.60
C LEU A 148 -4.22 21.48 16.93
N TYR A 149 -2.92 21.74 16.87
CA TYR A 149 -1.88 20.76 17.12
C TYR A 149 -1.02 21.19 18.30
N ASP A 150 -0.36 20.23 18.94
CA ASP A 150 0.74 20.54 19.85
C ASP A 150 2.06 20.83 19.09
N ASN A 151 3.12 21.14 19.84
CA ASN A 151 4.42 21.49 19.28
C ASN A 151 5.11 20.33 18.53
N LEU A 152 4.62 19.10 18.68
CA LEU A 152 5.10 17.91 17.96
C LEU A 152 4.21 17.56 16.76
N ASN A 153 3.31 18.46 16.36
CA ASN A 153 2.34 18.29 15.27
C ASN A 153 1.32 17.17 15.50
N ARG A 154 1.02 16.83 16.76
CA ARG A 154 -0.05 15.87 17.11
C ARG A 154 -1.36 16.62 17.26
N LEU A 155 -2.46 16.06 16.76
CA LEU A 155 -3.78 16.69 16.80
C LEU A 155 -4.27 16.82 18.24
N ARG A 156 -4.46 18.03 18.73
CA ARG A 156 -4.92 18.29 20.10
C ARG A 156 -6.41 18.60 20.17
N THR A 157 -6.92 19.33 19.20
CA THR A 157 -8.32 19.79 19.23
C THR A 157 -8.87 19.91 17.83
N SER A 158 -10.13 19.53 17.64
CA SER A 158 -10.92 19.84 16.45
C SER A 158 -12.16 20.64 16.85
N PHE A 159 -12.47 21.72 16.14
CA PHE A 159 -13.66 22.53 16.35
C PHE A 159 -14.63 22.34 15.20
N TYR A 160 -15.75 21.68 15.47
CA TYR A 160 -16.80 21.47 14.47
C TYR A 160 -17.62 22.73 14.25
N LYS A 161 -17.89 23.04 12.98
CA LYS A 161 -18.88 24.04 12.59
C LYS A 161 -20.02 23.44 11.77
N ARG A 162 -21.16 24.11 11.85
CA ARG A 162 -22.31 23.95 10.96
C ARG A 162 -22.71 25.32 10.46
N ASP A 163 -22.75 25.48 9.15
CA ASP A 163 -22.99 26.76 8.50
C ASP A 163 -22.05 27.87 9.03
N ALA A 164 -22.56 29.02 9.43
CA ALA A 164 -21.78 30.10 10.02
C ALA A 164 -21.41 29.87 11.51
N THR A 165 -21.92 28.83 12.15
CA THR A 165 -21.80 28.64 13.61
C THR A 165 -20.79 27.55 13.97
N VAL A 166 -19.85 27.88 14.86
CA VAL A 166 -18.98 26.87 15.51
C VAL A 166 -19.79 26.16 16.60
N SER A 167 -20.56 25.14 16.22
CA SER A 167 -21.48 24.44 17.12
C SER A 167 -20.80 23.44 18.04
N ASN A 168 -19.54 23.09 17.79
CA ASN A 168 -18.76 22.08 18.52
C ASN A 168 -19.39 20.68 18.58
N ALA A 169 -20.37 20.39 17.73
CA ALA A 169 -21.20 19.20 17.79
C ALA A 169 -20.44 17.87 17.64
N TYR A 170 -19.42 17.84 16.79
CA TYR A 170 -18.57 16.66 16.55
C TYR A 170 -17.09 16.92 16.91
N SER A 171 -16.84 17.77 17.89
CA SER A 171 -15.48 18.18 18.26
C SER A 171 -14.75 17.11 19.08
N GLU A 172 -13.43 17.04 18.94
CA GLU A 172 -12.54 16.18 19.73
C GLU A 172 -11.50 17.02 20.48
N ASN A 173 -11.15 16.61 21.69
CA ASN A 173 -10.04 17.15 22.46
C ASN A 173 -9.18 16.02 23.04
N LEU A 174 -7.87 16.06 22.77
CA LEU A 174 -6.94 15.00 23.12
C LEU A 174 -5.78 15.52 23.97
N THR A 175 -5.30 14.65 24.85
CA THR A 175 -4.01 14.82 25.53
C THR A 175 -3.08 13.67 25.17
N TYR A 176 -1.77 13.94 25.24
CA TYR A 176 -0.75 12.95 24.98
C TYR A 176 0.33 13.00 26.04
N ASP A 177 0.91 11.84 26.35
CA ASP A 177 2.17 11.79 27.07
C ASP A 177 3.38 12.09 26.15
N LYS A 178 4.59 11.97 26.70
CA LYS A 178 5.84 12.22 25.96
C LYS A 178 6.14 11.17 24.88
N ASN A 179 5.60 9.96 25.00
CA ASN A 179 5.78 8.87 24.04
C ASN A 179 4.67 8.85 22.96
N GLY A 180 3.73 9.80 23.01
CA GLY A 180 2.62 9.86 22.07
C GLY A 180 1.49 8.88 22.37
N LYS A 181 1.41 8.37 23.60
CA LYS A 181 0.22 7.66 24.09
C LYS A 181 -0.90 8.66 24.34
N ILE A 182 -2.12 8.35 23.93
CA ILE A 182 -3.29 9.19 24.23
C ILE A 182 -3.55 9.09 25.73
N GLY A 183 -3.60 10.22 26.44
CA GLY A 183 -3.93 10.26 27.88
C GLY A 183 -5.43 10.38 28.11
N SER A 184 -6.10 11.21 27.31
CA SER A 184 -7.54 11.43 27.37
C SER A 184 -8.08 11.81 26.00
N LEU A 185 -9.36 11.52 25.77
CA LEU A 185 -10.12 11.94 24.60
C LEU A 185 -11.52 12.37 25.05
N SER A 186 -11.87 13.64 24.84
CA SER A 186 -13.26 14.10 24.93
C SER A 186 -13.83 14.23 23.54
N ARG A 187 -15.03 13.70 23.31
CA ARG A 187 -15.72 13.78 22.01
C ARG A 187 -17.17 14.23 22.21
N ASN A 188 -17.59 15.17 21.37
CA ASN A 188 -19.02 15.49 21.23
C ASN A 188 -19.58 14.77 20.01
N GLY A 189 -20.88 14.44 19.99
CA GLY A 189 -21.51 13.82 18.82
C GLY A 189 -23.00 13.54 18.94
N ASN A 190 -23.44 12.51 18.21
CA ASN A 190 -24.82 12.02 18.06
C ASN A 190 -25.83 12.98 17.40
N SER A 191 -25.59 14.28 17.43
CA SER A 191 -26.39 15.29 16.74
C SER A 191 -25.52 16.46 16.30
N GLU A 192 -26.07 17.38 15.51
CA GLU A 192 -25.36 18.62 15.14
C GLU A 192 -25.38 19.70 16.25
N THR A 193 -25.57 19.30 17.50
CA THR A 193 -25.43 20.14 18.70
C THR A 193 -24.32 19.61 19.61
N ALA A 194 -23.67 20.49 20.38
CA ALA A 194 -22.63 20.08 21.33
C ALA A 194 -23.19 19.17 22.43
N THR A 195 -23.06 17.86 22.24
CA THR A 195 -23.44 16.83 23.21
C THR A 195 -22.25 15.92 23.45
N GLN A 196 -21.72 15.88 24.68
CA GLN A 196 -20.60 15.01 25.01
C GLN A 196 -21.03 13.53 24.94
N ILE A 197 -20.36 12.77 24.10
CA ILE A 197 -20.56 11.32 23.94
C ILE A 197 -19.38 10.53 24.47
N ASP A 198 -18.19 11.14 24.61
CA ASP A 198 -17.05 10.47 25.22
C ASP A 198 -16.31 11.44 26.15
N ALA A 199 -15.89 10.95 27.31
CA ALA A 199 -14.95 11.56 28.24
C ALA A 199 -13.96 10.49 28.70
N LEU A 200 -13.12 10.05 27.77
CA LEU A 200 -12.24 8.89 27.92
C LEU A 200 -10.97 9.24 28.68
N VAL A 201 -10.60 8.37 29.62
CA VAL A 201 -9.30 8.37 30.29
C VAL A 201 -8.60 7.04 30.03
N TYR A 202 -7.40 7.11 29.44
CA TYR A 202 -6.63 5.94 29.03
C TYR A 202 -5.63 5.58 30.13
N THR A 203 -5.67 4.33 30.61
CA THR A 203 -4.70 3.81 31.57
C THR A 203 -3.86 2.73 30.91
N TYR A 204 -2.53 2.82 31.04
CA TYR A 204 -1.59 1.88 30.42
C TYR A 204 -0.93 0.97 31.45
N THR A 205 -0.69 -0.29 31.09
CA THR A 205 0.00 -1.28 31.91
C THR A 205 1.37 -0.78 32.32
N ASN A 206 1.69 -0.80 33.62
CA ASN A 206 2.97 -0.29 34.15
C ASN A 206 3.34 1.05 33.50
N SER A 207 2.54 2.10 33.71
CA SER A 207 2.41 3.26 32.80
C SER A 207 3.70 3.97 32.36
N ASN A 208 4.83 3.71 33.03
CA ASN A 208 6.18 4.21 32.69
C ASN A 208 7.04 3.29 31.80
N THR A 209 6.66 2.03 31.59
CA THR A 209 7.49 1.03 30.89
C THR A 209 6.83 0.40 29.67
N THR A 210 5.51 0.57 29.48
CA THR A 210 4.82 -0.02 28.32
C THR A 210 3.91 0.97 27.57
N ASN A 211 3.56 0.57 26.34
CA ASN A 211 2.57 1.21 25.48
C ASN A 211 1.24 0.42 25.37
N GLN A 212 1.09 -0.62 26.20
CA GLN A 212 -0.08 -1.48 26.22
C GLN A 212 -1.18 -0.84 27.06
N LEU A 213 -2.35 -0.63 26.43
CA LEU A 213 -3.52 -0.06 27.08
C LEU A 213 -4.09 -1.10 28.04
N LEU A 214 -4.32 -0.74 29.30
CA LEU A 214 -4.88 -1.61 30.32
C LEU A 214 -6.41 -1.48 30.39
N LYS A 215 -6.90 -0.24 30.36
CA LYS A 215 -8.33 0.08 30.38
C LYS A 215 -8.62 1.50 29.88
N VAL A 216 -9.87 1.74 29.53
CA VAL A 216 -10.38 3.08 29.19
C VAL A 216 -11.66 3.31 29.96
N VAL A 217 -11.68 4.36 30.78
CA VAL A 217 -12.88 4.74 31.54
C VAL A 217 -13.58 5.86 30.79
N ASP A 218 -14.87 5.68 30.52
CA ASP A 218 -15.71 6.74 29.95
C ASP A 218 -16.65 7.36 30.99
N SER A 219 -16.38 8.63 31.30
CA SER A 219 -17.17 9.42 32.26
C SER A 219 -18.24 10.31 31.60
N ALA A 220 -18.52 10.13 30.30
CA ALA A 220 -19.61 10.85 29.63
C ALA A 220 -20.98 10.45 30.20
N PRO A 221 -22.02 11.31 30.05
CA PRO A 221 -23.36 11.00 30.53
C PRO A 221 -23.88 9.65 29.99
N ALA A 222 -24.50 8.85 30.86
CA ALA A 222 -24.95 7.49 30.51
C ALA A 222 -25.91 7.44 29.31
N THR A 223 -26.71 8.50 29.11
CA THR A 223 -27.67 8.62 28.01
C THR A 223 -27.02 8.87 26.65
N THR A 224 -25.76 9.34 26.62
CA THR A 224 -25.06 9.77 25.40
C THR A 224 -23.81 8.96 25.12
N LYS A 225 -23.20 8.32 26.13
CA LYS A 225 -21.98 7.54 25.95
C LYS A 225 -22.08 6.34 25.02
N ILE A 226 -23.29 5.81 24.86
CA ILE A 226 -23.58 4.71 23.93
C ILE A 226 -23.29 5.04 22.45
N TYR A 227 -23.09 6.31 22.10
CA TYR A 227 -22.88 6.75 20.73
C TYR A 227 -21.40 6.84 20.31
N GLY A 228 -20.47 6.77 21.27
CA GLY A 228 -19.03 6.80 21.05
C GLY A 228 -18.36 5.46 21.39
N PHE A 229 -17.38 5.49 22.28
CA PHE A 229 -16.76 4.32 22.87
C PHE A 229 -17.69 3.72 23.93
N ALA A 230 -18.04 2.44 23.76
CA ALA A 230 -18.90 1.72 24.70
C ALA A 230 -18.06 1.07 25.82
N ASP A 231 -17.93 1.75 26.96
CA ASP A 231 -17.38 1.17 28.19
C ASP A 231 -18.41 0.21 28.82
N SER A 232 -18.29 -1.08 28.54
CA SER A 232 -19.24 -2.11 29.00
C SER A 232 -18.81 -2.86 30.25
N ALA A 233 -17.59 -2.63 30.76
CA ALA A 233 -17.05 -3.30 31.93
C ALA A 233 -16.62 -2.28 32.99
N ALA A 234 -17.40 -2.16 34.07
CA ALA A 234 -17.21 -1.12 35.08
C ALA A 234 -15.78 -1.06 35.66
N ASN A 235 -14.95 -0.13 35.16
CA ASN A 235 -13.65 0.30 35.70
C ASN A 235 -12.60 -0.81 35.93
N THR A 236 -12.77 -2.00 35.33
CA THR A 236 -11.84 -3.13 35.42
C THR A 236 -10.70 -3.01 34.40
N ASP A 237 -9.72 -3.92 34.47
CA ASP A 237 -8.75 -4.08 33.39
C ASP A 237 -9.45 -4.74 32.19
N ASP A 238 -9.49 -4.03 31.07
CA ASP A 238 -10.30 -4.41 29.90
C ASP A 238 -9.51 -5.18 28.85
N TYR A 239 -8.23 -4.87 28.77
CA TYR A 239 -7.36 -5.32 27.70
C TYR A 239 -6.25 -6.22 28.23
N SER A 240 -5.88 -7.22 27.46
CA SER A 240 -4.73 -8.08 27.71
C SER A 240 -3.94 -8.27 26.41
N TYR A 241 -2.68 -8.68 26.53
CA TYR A 241 -1.80 -8.86 25.37
C TYR A 241 -0.99 -10.15 25.50
N ASP A 242 -0.57 -10.71 24.36
CA ASP A 242 0.44 -11.75 24.31
C ASP A 242 1.86 -11.18 24.44
N ALA A 243 2.87 -12.06 24.43
CA ALA A 243 4.28 -11.68 24.53
C ALA A 243 4.79 -10.88 23.32
N ASN A 244 4.12 -10.98 22.17
CA ASN A 244 4.43 -10.19 20.97
C ASN A 244 3.72 -8.83 20.97
N GLY A 245 2.93 -8.53 22.00
CA GLY A 245 2.19 -7.28 22.14
C GLY A 245 0.92 -7.20 21.30
N ASN A 246 0.36 -8.33 20.87
CA ASN A 246 -0.96 -8.37 20.24
C ASN A 246 -2.05 -8.39 21.30
N MET A 247 -3.11 -7.60 21.14
CA MET A 247 -4.26 -7.63 22.04
C MET A 247 -4.92 -9.01 22.02
N THR A 248 -5.07 -9.65 23.16
CA THR A 248 -5.72 -10.98 23.29
C THR A 248 -7.11 -10.91 23.89
N LYS A 249 -7.49 -9.77 24.49
CA LYS A 249 -8.77 -9.58 25.17
C LYS A 249 -9.21 -8.12 25.08
N ASP A 250 -10.52 -7.91 24.95
CA ASP A 250 -11.19 -6.59 25.01
C ASP A 250 -12.59 -6.77 25.62
N ASN A 251 -12.72 -6.48 26.91
CA ASN A 251 -14.00 -6.58 27.63
C ASN A 251 -15.07 -5.63 27.08
N ASN A 252 -14.68 -4.49 26.49
CA ASN A 252 -15.60 -3.47 26.00
C ASN A 252 -16.32 -3.90 24.70
N LYS A 253 -15.74 -4.87 23.99
CA LYS A 253 -16.35 -5.54 22.84
C LYS A 253 -16.74 -6.99 23.13
N ASN A 254 -16.75 -7.37 24.41
CA ASN A 254 -17.03 -8.73 24.88
C ASN A 254 -16.13 -9.81 24.26
N ILE A 255 -14.90 -9.45 23.90
CA ILE A 255 -13.88 -10.34 23.34
C ILE A 255 -13.11 -10.99 24.50
N THR A 256 -13.22 -12.32 24.60
CA THR A 256 -12.58 -13.10 25.67
C THR A 256 -11.23 -13.68 25.25
N ALA A 257 -11.02 -13.90 23.95
CA ALA A 257 -9.77 -14.40 23.41
C ALA A 257 -9.58 -13.98 21.94
N ILE A 258 -8.34 -13.61 21.58
CA ILE A 258 -7.89 -13.48 20.20
C ILE A 258 -6.65 -14.37 20.01
N THR A 259 -6.68 -15.25 19.03
CA THR A 259 -5.51 -16.05 18.62
C THR A 259 -4.87 -15.46 17.37
N TYR A 260 -3.55 -15.53 17.28
CA TYR A 260 -2.76 -14.95 16.20
C TYR A 260 -1.93 -16.01 15.47
N ASN A 261 -1.59 -15.73 14.21
CA ASN A 261 -0.57 -16.51 13.48
C ASN A 261 0.84 -15.92 13.69
N HIS A 262 1.86 -16.53 13.06
CA HIS A 262 3.26 -16.11 13.16
C HIS A 262 3.56 -14.73 12.53
N LEU A 263 2.60 -14.13 11.82
CA LEU A 263 2.67 -12.77 11.29
C LEU A 263 1.95 -11.75 12.19
N ASN A 264 1.53 -12.16 13.39
CA ASN A 264 0.72 -11.33 14.30
C ASN A 264 -0.65 -10.91 13.71
N LEU A 265 -1.20 -11.68 12.78
CA LEU A 265 -2.56 -11.49 12.23
C LEU A 265 -3.57 -12.35 13.00
N PRO A 266 -4.75 -11.80 13.38
CA PRO A 266 -5.72 -12.54 14.18
C PRO A 266 -6.35 -13.66 13.35
N THR A 267 -6.27 -14.90 13.81
CA THR A 267 -6.89 -16.07 13.17
C THR A 267 -8.27 -16.36 13.72
N LYS A 268 -8.54 -15.99 14.98
CA LYS A 268 -9.85 -16.16 15.60
C LYS A 268 -10.08 -15.14 16.72
N ILE A 269 -11.25 -14.52 16.72
CA ILE A 269 -11.79 -13.69 17.80
C ILE A 269 -12.94 -14.47 18.43
N THR A 270 -12.86 -14.69 19.73
CA THR A 270 -13.90 -15.40 20.52
C THR A 270 -14.58 -14.41 21.45
N PHE A 271 -15.90 -14.45 21.47
CA PHE A 271 -16.73 -13.59 22.32
C PHE A 271 -17.24 -14.38 23.53
N ALA A 272 -17.70 -13.72 24.60
CA ALA A 272 -18.25 -14.45 25.76
C ALA A 272 -19.59 -15.15 25.45
N THR A 273 -20.33 -14.66 24.46
CA THR A 273 -21.52 -15.33 23.90
C THR A 273 -21.11 -16.48 22.96
N THR A 274 -22.06 -17.26 22.45
CA THR A 274 -21.79 -18.42 21.57
C THR A 274 -21.33 -18.06 20.14
N GLY A 275 -20.64 -16.92 19.97
CA GLY A 275 -20.17 -16.41 18.68
C GLY A 275 -18.64 -16.30 18.55
N ASN A 276 -18.15 -16.33 17.32
CA ASN A 276 -16.74 -16.10 16.99
C ASN A 276 -16.58 -15.62 15.55
N ILE A 277 -15.45 -14.98 15.28
CA ILE A 277 -15.02 -14.64 13.92
C ILE A 277 -13.68 -15.32 13.67
N ALA A 278 -13.58 -16.07 12.57
CA ALA A 278 -12.33 -16.70 12.13
C ALA A 278 -11.86 -16.11 10.81
N TYR A 279 -10.55 -16.01 10.63
CA TYR A 279 -9.93 -15.47 9.44
C TYR A 279 -8.92 -16.44 8.86
N ILE A 280 -8.87 -16.51 7.53
CA ILE A 280 -7.87 -17.27 6.78
C ILE A 280 -7.04 -16.29 5.96
N TYR A 281 -5.73 -16.48 6.00
CA TYR A 281 -4.75 -15.69 5.27
C TYR A 281 -3.92 -16.58 4.36
N ASN A 282 -3.45 -16.01 3.24
CA ASN A 282 -2.41 -16.66 2.46
C ASN A 282 -1.02 -16.45 3.12
N ALA A 283 0.02 -17.08 2.55
CA ALA A 283 1.39 -16.99 3.07
C ALA A 283 1.99 -15.57 3.06
N ALA A 284 1.41 -14.65 2.28
CA ALA A 284 1.81 -13.24 2.24
C ALA A 284 1.07 -12.38 3.28
N GLY A 285 0.23 -12.97 4.13
CA GLY A 285 -0.57 -12.25 5.12
C GLY A 285 -1.81 -11.54 4.56
N GLN A 286 -2.21 -11.84 3.32
CA GLN A 286 -3.44 -11.29 2.75
C GLN A 286 -4.64 -12.12 3.21
N LYS A 287 -5.67 -11.44 3.74
CA LYS A 287 -6.93 -12.08 4.14
C LYS A 287 -7.65 -12.63 2.91
N VAL A 288 -7.95 -13.92 2.93
CA VAL A 288 -8.65 -14.63 1.83
C VAL A 288 -10.05 -15.12 2.25
N GLN A 289 -10.33 -15.24 3.54
CA GLN A 289 -11.65 -15.62 4.05
C GLN A 289 -11.92 -15.03 5.44
N LYS A 290 -13.19 -14.70 5.70
CA LYS A 290 -13.75 -14.34 7.01
C LYS A 290 -14.97 -15.23 7.27
N ILE A 291 -15.04 -15.83 8.45
CA ILE A 291 -16.14 -16.70 8.88
C ILE A 291 -16.72 -16.11 10.15
N VAL A 292 -17.99 -15.70 10.10
CA VAL A 292 -18.71 -15.12 11.24
C VAL A 292 -19.71 -16.15 11.74
N LYS A 293 -19.64 -16.48 13.03
CA LYS A 293 -20.54 -17.41 13.72
C LYS A 293 -21.27 -16.70 14.85
N GLU A 294 -22.58 -16.85 14.86
CA GLU A 294 -23.45 -16.42 15.97
C GLU A 294 -24.51 -17.49 16.23
N GLY A 295 -24.31 -18.30 17.28
CA GLY A 295 -25.16 -19.46 17.53
C GLY A 295 -25.11 -20.46 16.37
N ALA A 296 -26.27 -20.74 15.76
CA ALA A 296 -26.37 -21.64 14.60
C ALA A 296 -26.12 -20.91 13.25
N ASN A 297 -26.06 -19.57 13.25
CA ASN A 297 -25.87 -18.80 12.03
C ASN A 297 -24.38 -18.74 11.68
N GLU A 298 -24.06 -19.03 10.43
CA GLU A 298 -22.71 -18.92 9.87
C GLU A 298 -22.77 -18.12 8.56
N THR A 299 -21.95 -17.08 8.47
CA THR A 299 -21.74 -16.32 7.23
C THR A 299 -20.26 -16.41 6.84
N ILE A 300 -20.00 -16.81 5.60
CA ILE A 300 -18.63 -16.89 5.06
C ILE A 300 -18.47 -15.82 4.00
N THR A 301 -17.40 -15.03 4.10
CA THR A 301 -16.98 -14.06 3.08
C THR A 301 -15.66 -14.53 2.47
N ASP A 302 -15.64 -14.83 1.17
CA ASP A 302 -14.42 -15.12 0.41
C ASP A 302 -13.91 -13.85 -0.28
N TYR A 303 -12.60 -13.60 -0.19
CA TYR A 303 -11.93 -12.43 -0.76
C TYR A 303 -11.01 -12.89 -1.91
N LEU A 304 -11.39 -12.59 -3.16
CA LEU A 304 -10.69 -13.07 -4.35
C LEU A 304 -10.33 -11.91 -5.28
N ALA A 305 -9.11 -11.37 -5.13
CA ALA A 305 -8.61 -10.27 -5.97
C ALA A 305 -9.59 -9.07 -6.06
N GLY A 306 -10.22 -8.72 -4.94
CA GLY A 306 -11.21 -7.64 -4.84
C GLY A 306 -12.67 -8.09 -5.02
N TYR A 307 -12.92 -9.25 -5.62
CA TYR A 307 -14.26 -9.84 -5.70
C TYR A 307 -14.63 -10.41 -4.33
N GLN A 308 -15.79 -10.01 -3.81
CA GLN A 308 -16.30 -10.49 -2.52
C GLN A 308 -17.53 -11.37 -2.69
N TYR A 309 -17.40 -12.61 -2.24
CA TYR A 309 -18.47 -13.59 -2.25
C TYR A 309 -18.98 -13.82 -0.84
N VAL A 310 -20.30 -13.87 -0.66
CA VAL A 310 -20.95 -14.16 0.63
C VAL A 310 -21.73 -15.46 0.54
N LYS A 311 -21.66 -16.27 1.59
CA LYS A 311 -22.42 -17.52 1.75
C LYS A 311 -23.37 -17.46 2.93
N THR A 312 -24.68 -17.57 2.68
CA THR A 312 -25.74 -17.52 3.70
C THR A 312 -27.00 -18.32 3.29
N PRO A 313 -27.38 -19.43 3.98
CA PRO A 313 -26.51 -20.31 4.77
C PRO A 313 -25.33 -20.83 3.91
N ALA A 314 -24.31 -21.45 4.52
CA ALA A 314 -23.03 -21.83 3.89
C ALA A 314 -23.07 -22.63 2.55
N THR A 315 -24.26 -23.00 2.07
CA THR A 315 -24.50 -23.73 0.82
C THR A 315 -24.68 -22.84 -0.42
N SER A 316 -25.22 -21.62 -0.29
CA SER A 316 -25.44 -20.71 -1.44
C SER A 316 -24.34 -19.64 -1.49
N THR A 317 -23.56 -19.60 -2.56
CA THR A 317 -22.49 -18.61 -2.74
C THR A 317 -22.90 -17.55 -3.75
N MET A 318 -22.86 -16.28 -3.36
CA MET A 318 -23.20 -15.15 -4.24
C MET A 318 -22.06 -14.15 -4.31
N LEU A 319 -21.68 -13.73 -5.52
CA LEU A 319 -20.87 -12.53 -5.70
C LEU A 319 -21.69 -11.31 -5.28
N LYS A 320 -21.15 -10.48 -4.39
CA LYS A 320 -21.83 -9.27 -3.93
C LYS A 320 -21.33 -8.04 -4.67
N PHE A 321 -20.03 -7.91 -4.85
CA PHE A 321 -19.44 -6.83 -5.64
C PHE A 321 -18.00 -7.12 -6.04
N PHE A 322 -17.48 -6.26 -6.92
CA PHE A 322 -16.06 -6.14 -7.23
C PHE A 322 -15.69 -4.68 -7.50
N PRO A 323 -14.44 -4.25 -7.24
CA PRO A 323 -14.06 -2.84 -7.28
C PRO A 323 -13.88 -2.31 -8.71
N THR A 324 -14.01 -0.99 -8.84
CA THR A 324 -13.54 -0.19 -9.99
C THR A 324 -12.62 0.92 -9.48
N ALA A 325 -11.91 1.64 -10.36
CA ALA A 325 -10.99 2.70 -9.93
C ALA A 325 -11.70 3.84 -9.14
N GLU A 326 -12.94 4.16 -9.53
CA GLU A 326 -13.74 5.24 -8.93
C GLU A 326 -14.90 4.73 -8.05
N GLY A 327 -14.90 3.45 -7.66
CA GLY A 327 -15.94 2.87 -6.82
C GLY A 327 -16.00 1.34 -6.91
N TYR A 328 -17.19 0.80 -7.17
CA TYR A 328 -17.41 -0.64 -7.29
C TYR A 328 -18.62 -0.97 -8.17
N VAL A 329 -18.75 -2.23 -8.54
CA VAL A 329 -19.93 -2.80 -9.19
C VAL A 329 -20.62 -3.72 -8.22
N GLU A 330 -21.83 -3.38 -7.82
CA GLU A 330 -22.72 -4.27 -7.07
C GLU A 330 -23.37 -5.28 -8.02
N VAL A 331 -23.46 -6.53 -7.57
CA VAL A 331 -23.95 -7.66 -8.36
C VAL A 331 -25.20 -8.23 -7.73
N SER A 332 -26.26 -8.37 -8.54
CA SER A 332 -27.50 -9.03 -8.15
C SER A 332 -27.96 -9.95 -9.29
N GLY A 333 -27.67 -11.24 -9.17
CA GLY A 333 -27.86 -12.20 -10.24
C GLY A 333 -27.03 -11.82 -11.48
N SER A 334 -27.71 -11.57 -12.61
CA SER A 334 -27.10 -11.09 -13.85
C SER A 334 -27.09 -9.56 -14.00
N SER A 335 -27.55 -8.82 -12.98
CA SER A 335 -27.58 -7.37 -12.97
C SER A 335 -26.30 -6.80 -12.35
N TYR A 336 -25.78 -5.75 -12.98
CA TYR A 336 -24.57 -5.03 -12.57
C TYR A 336 -24.90 -3.56 -12.35
N LYS A 337 -24.72 -3.08 -11.12
CA LYS A 337 -24.94 -1.68 -10.74
C LYS A 337 -23.61 -1.02 -10.43
N TYR A 338 -23.21 -0.05 -11.24
CA TYR A 338 -22.07 0.80 -10.94
C TYR A 338 -22.41 1.75 -9.80
N VAL A 339 -21.53 1.79 -8.80
CA VAL A 339 -21.57 2.74 -7.69
C VAL A 339 -20.23 3.48 -7.67
N TYR A 340 -20.32 4.81 -7.70
CA TYR A 340 -19.19 5.74 -7.72
C TYR A 340 -19.00 6.37 -6.35
N GLN A 341 -17.80 6.86 -6.07
CA GLN A 341 -17.43 7.37 -4.76
C GLN A 341 -16.70 8.70 -4.82
N TYR A 342 -17.17 9.68 -4.05
CA TYR A 342 -16.38 10.82 -3.64
C TYR A 342 -15.45 10.43 -2.50
N LYS A 343 -14.17 10.75 -2.65
CA LYS A 343 -13.13 10.52 -1.65
C LYS A 343 -12.48 11.85 -1.26
N ASP A 344 -12.13 12.02 0.01
CA ASP A 344 -11.35 13.17 0.46
C ASP A 344 -9.85 13.00 0.15
N HIS A 345 -9.02 13.96 0.59
CA HIS A 345 -7.58 14.00 0.29
C HIS A 345 -6.77 12.81 0.84
N LEU A 346 -7.30 12.07 1.83
CA LEU A 346 -6.67 10.85 2.34
C LEU A 346 -7.24 9.58 1.70
N GLY A 347 -8.26 9.73 0.85
CA GLY A 347 -8.97 8.61 0.24
C GLY A 347 -10.11 8.07 1.12
N ASN A 348 -10.56 8.81 2.14
CA ASN A 348 -11.74 8.40 2.89
C ASN A 348 -12.97 8.55 2.00
N ILE A 349 -13.78 7.51 1.89
CA ILE A 349 -15.03 7.57 1.13
C ILE A 349 -15.99 8.48 1.90
N ARG A 350 -16.47 9.55 1.26
CA ARG A 350 -17.37 10.56 1.86
C ARG A 350 -18.81 10.42 1.39
N LEU A 351 -19.00 10.02 0.14
CA LEU A 351 -20.32 9.84 -0.45
C LEU A 351 -20.23 8.82 -1.58
N SER A 352 -21.14 7.85 -1.59
CA SER A 352 -21.32 6.86 -2.66
C SER A 352 -22.62 7.15 -3.41
N TYR A 353 -22.64 7.01 -4.74
CA TYR A 353 -23.83 7.27 -5.56
C TYR A 353 -23.88 6.35 -6.78
N ASP A 354 -25.07 6.08 -7.30
CA ASP A 354 -25.23 5.29 -8.52
C ASP A 354 -25.30 6.16 -9.79
N LYS A 355 -25.41 5.52 -10.95
CA LYS A 355 -25.46 6.22 -12.25
C LYS A 355 -26.64 7.20 -12.41
N ASN A 356 -27.69 7.05 -11.60
CA ASN A 356 -28.86 7.94 -11.62
C ASN A 356 -28.70 9.09 -10.60
N LEU A 357 -27.50 9.28 -10.04
CA LEU A 357 -27.18 10.24 -9.00
C LEU A 357 -27.93 10.00 -7.68
N ALA A 358 -28.44 8.78 -7.47
CA ALA A 358 -29.01 8.41 -6.18
C ALA A 358 -27.88 8.12 -5.19
N ILE A 359 -27.84 8.87 -4.08
CA ILE A 359 -26.89 8.65 -2.99
C ILE A 359 -27.19 7.30 -2.34
N GLN A 360 -26.14 6.49 -2.18
CA GLN A 360 -26.20 5.14 -1.60
C GLN A 360 -25.68 5.14 -0.16
N ASP A 361 -24.68 5.95 0.16
CA ASP A 361 -24.06 5.96 1.48
C ASP A 361 -23.34 7.29 1.69
N GLU A 362 -23.55 7.92 2.84
CA GLU A 362 -22.86 9.14 3.25
C GLU A 362 -22.04 8.88 4.51
N ASN A 363 -20.79 9.35 4.46
CA ASN A 363 -19.77 9.03 5.44
C ASN A 363 -19.05 10.30 5.88
N GLN A 364 -19.30 10.71 7.12
CA GLN A 364 -18.55 11.79 7.75
C GLN A 364 -17.76 11.23 8.93
N TYR A 365 -16.55 11.74 9.12
CA TYR A 365 -15.61 11.17 10.08
C TYR A 365 -15.19 12.20 11.12
N TYR A 366 -14.99 11.75 12.35
CA TYR A 366 -14.08 12.41 13.27
C TYR A 366 -12.65 12.31 12.73
N PRO A 367 -11.72 13.16 13.18
CA PRO A 367 -10.32 13.11 12.76
C PRO A 367 -9.67 11.72 12.80
N PHE A 368 -9.92 10.93 13.84
CA PHE A 368 -9.41 9.55 13.98
C PHE A 368 -10.28 8.49 13.28
N GLY A 369 -11.18 8.88 12.37
CA GLY A 369 -11.89 7.95 11.50
C GLY A 369 -13.13 7.28 12.08
N LEU A 370 -13.55 7.63 13.30
CA LEU A 370 -14.86 7.21 13.81
C LEU A 370 -15.94 7.88 12.94
N LEU A 371 -17.00 7.14 12.59
CA LEU A 371 -18.12 7.70 11.84
C LEU A 371 -18.93 8.64 12.73
N GLN A 372 -19.26 9.81 12.19
CA GLN A 372 -20.27 10.68 12.76
C GLN A 372 -21.64 10.06 12.48
N LYS A 373 -22.52 10.06 13.48
CA LYS A 373 -23.94 9.70 13.29
C LYS A 373 -24.72 10.99 13.12
N ARG A 374 -25.24 11.28 11.92
CA ARG A 374 -26.18 12.38 11.67
C ARG A 374 -27.51 11.81 11.19
N GLN A 375 -28.61 12.42 11.63
CA GLN A 375 -29.94 12.01 11.21
C GLN A 375 -30.19 12.22 9.71
N THR A 376 -29.45 13.13 9.09
CA THR A 376 -29.58 13.53 7.69
C THR A 376 -28.70 12.70 6.75
N ASP A 377 -27.86 11.79 7.29
CA ASP A 377 -27.02 10.92 6.47
C ASP A 377 -27.89 9.93 5.70
N VAL A 378 -27.65 9.82 4.39
CA VAL A 378 -28.28 8.79 3.57
C VAL A 378 -27.49 7.50 3.73
N ILE A 379 -28.15 6.44 4.22
CA ILE A 379 -27.54 5.12 4.40
C ILE A 379 -28.47 4.08 3.75
N VAL A 380 -28.09 3.60 2.57
CA VAL A 380 -28.72 2.45 1.92
C VAL A 380 -27.93 1.21 2.30
N GLU A 381 -28.62 0.19 2.79
CA GLU A 381 -27.99 -1.07 3.18
C GLU A 381 -27.21 -1.66 2.00
N SER A 382 -25.94 -1.97 2.22
CA SER A 382 -25.05 -2.53 1.20
C SER A 382 -24.09 -3.55 1.78
N ASN A 383 -23.66 -4.48 0.93
CA ASN A 383 -22.58 -5.42 1.23
C ASN A 383 -21.20 -4.75 1.17
N TYR A 384 -21.10 -3.54 0.62
CA TYR A 384 -19.85 -2.81 0.54
C TYR A 384 -19.50 -2.16 1.88
N LYS A 385 -18.47 -2.69 2.56
CA LYS A 385 -18.09 -2.28 3.93
C LYS A 385 -16.84 -1.40 4.00
N TYR A 386 -16.33 -0.89 2.87
CA TYR A 386 -15.12 -0.08 2.86
C TYR A 386 -15.44 1.40 3.06
N ARG A 387 -14.79 2.07 4.03
CA ARG A 387 -15.11 3.45 4.44
C ARG A 387 -13.84 4.29 4.66
N TYR A 388 -13.43 4.49 5.91
CA TYR A 388 -12.26 5.29 6.27
C TYR A 388 -10.98 4.71 5.65
N ASN A 389 -10.16 5.57 5.03
CA ASN A 389 -8.96 5.23 4.25
C ASN A 389 -9.19 4.16 3.15
N GLY A 390 -10.45 3.92 2.74
CA GLY A 390 -10.80 2.83 1.85
C GLY A 390 -10.57 1.44 2.46
N LYS A 391 -10.64 1.31 3.78
CA LYS A 391 -10.47 0.05 4.53
C LYS A 391 -11.80 -0.57 4.92
N GLU A 392 -11.83 -1.90 4.97
CA GLU A 392 -13.02 -2.66 5.37
C GLU A 392 -13.31 -2.38 6.84
N LEU A 393 -14.49 -1.86 7.13
CA LEU A 393 -15.03 -1.81 8.47
C LEU A 393 -15.65 -3.18 8.79
N GLN A 394 -15.11 -3.85 9.81
CA GLN A 394 -15.68 -5.06 10.37
C GLN A 394 -16.74 -4.64 11.41
N ASP A 395 -17.98 -4.60 10.97
CA ASP A 395 -19.16 -4.12 11.70
C ASP A 395 -20.06 -5.27 12.16
N GLU A 396 -19.50 -6.45 12.44
CA GLU A 396 -20.27 -7.57 12.99
C GLU A 396 -20.81 -7.22 14.39
N ASN A 397 -22.09 -7.52 14.61
CA ASN A 397 -22.73 -7.48 15.93
C ASN A 397 -22.81 -8.92 16.46
N ILE A 398 -22.05 -9.24 17.49
CA ILE A 398 -22.00 -10.58 18.08
C ILE A 398 -22.47 -10.50 19.52
N GLY A 399 -23.63 -11.09 19.82
CA GLY A 399 -24.17 -11.10 21.17
C GLY A 399 -24.52 -9.71 21.72
N GLY A 400 -24.88 -8.76 20.84
CA GLY A 400 -25.23 -7.39 21.22
C GLY A 400 -24.05 -6.42 21.25
N PHE A 401 -22.84 -6.87 20.93
CA PHE A 401 -21.63 -6.04 20.93
C PHE A 401 -21.11 -5.81 19.51
N GLN A 402 -20.83 -4.55 19.20
CA GLN A 402 -20.39 -4.14 17.88
C GLN A 402 -18.85 -4.17 17.78
N LEU A 403 -18.31 -4.89 16.78
CA LEU A 403 -16.86 -4.98 16.61
C LEU A 403 -16.24 -3.63 16.20
N ASN A 404 -16.71 -3.03 15.10
CA ASN A 404 -16.32 -1.71 14.59
C ASN A 404 -14.79 -1.50 14.49
N LEU A 405 -14.09 -2.45 13.87
CA LEU A 405 -12.66 -2.37 13.63
C LEU A 405 -12.37 -2.22 12.14
N TYR A 406 -11.42 -1.36 11.78
CA TYR A 406 -10.94 -1.29 10.40
C TYR A 406 -9.80 -2.28 10.17
N ASP A 407 -9.93 -3.10 9.12
CA ASP A 407 -8.87 -4.00 8.68
C ASP A 407 -7.96 -3.29 7.68
N TYR A 408 -6.73 -3.03 8.10
CA TYR A 408 -5.73 -2.39 7.24
C TYR A 408 -4.89 -3.40 6.46
N GLY A 409 -4.94 -4.69 6.79
CA GLY A 409 -4.08 -5.74 6.25
C GLY A 409 -3.17 -6.29 7.34
N ALA A 410 -2.14 -5.53 7.73
CA ALA A 410 -1.16 -5.96 8.74
C ALA A 410 -1.66 -5.82 10.19
N ARG A 411 -2.65 -4.96 10.43
CA ARG A 411 -3.21 -4.67 11.76
C ARG A 411 -4.69 -4.31 11.68
N ASN A 412 -5.38 -4.48 12.81
CA ASN A 412 -6.73 -3.94 13.02
C ASN A 412 -6.67 -2.62 13.81
N TYR A 413 -7.44 -1.65 13.35
CA TYR A 413 -7.51 -0.30 13.89
C TYR A 413 -8.86 -0.06 14.56
N ASP A 414 -8.83 0.44 15.80
CA ASP A 414 -10.05 0.90 16.49
C ASP A 414 -10.16 2.44 16.41
N PRO A 415 -11.12 2.96 15.62
CA PRO A 415 -11.31 4.41 15.48
C PRO A 415 -11.96 5.06 16.71
N ALA A 416 -12.69 4.31 17.54
CA ALA A 416 -13.26 4.85 18.78
C ALA A 416 -12.15 5.14 19.79
N LEU A 417 -11.11 4.28 19.83
CA LEU A 417 -9.91 4.46 20.66
C LEU A 417 -8.82 5.32 20.01
N GLY A 418 -8.80 5.43 18.67
CA GLY A 418 -7.79 6.14 17.91
C GLY A 418 -6.43 5.43 17.83
N ARG A 419 -6.38 4.10 17.95
CA ARG A 419 -5.12 3.33 18.02
C ARG A 419 -5.22 1.90 17.45
N TRP A 420 -4.06 1.27 17.25
CA TRP A 420 -3.96 -0.12 16.78
C TRP A 420 -4.12 -1.14 17.91
N MET A 421 -4.57 -2.36 17.54
CA MET A 421 -4.65 -3.51 18.45
C MET A 421 -3.33 -4.27 18.66
N SER A 422 -2.39 -4.10 17.73
CA SER A 422 -1.09 -4.80 17.74
C SER A 422 0.05 -3.82 17.47
N ILE A 423 1.27 -4.24 17.83
CA ILE A 423 2.51 -3.50 17.56
C ILE A 423 2.69 -3.32 16.04
N ASP A 424 3.16 -2.14 15.65
CA ASP A 424 3.57 -1.86 14.27
C ASP A 424 4.67 -2.80 13.80
N PRO A 425 4.50 -3.52 12.67
CA PRO A 425 5.56 -4.35 12.10
C PRO A 425 6.85 -3.59 11.76
N LEU A 426 6.80 -2.27 11.62
CA LEU A 426 7.95 -1.39 11.37
C LEU A 426 8.25 -0.46 12.56
N ALA A 427 7.85 -0.84 13.79
CA ALA A 427 8.04 -0.02 14.99
C ALA A 427 9.49 0.42 15.20
N GLU A 428 10.48 -0.40 14.83
CA GLU A 428 11.92 -0.11 14.92
C GLU A 428 12.37 1.05 14.03
N GLN A 429 11.59 1.39 13.00
CA GLN A 429 11.81 2.56 12.14
C GLN A 429 11.20 3.83 12.74
N MET A 430 10.32 3.69 13.73
CA MET A 430 9.53 4.76 14.33
C MET A 430 9.77 4.89 15.84
N ARG A 431 11.01 4.70 16.28
CA ARG A 431 11.43 4.64 17.71
C ARG A 431 10.99 5.81 18.59
N ARG A 432 10.62 6.95 17.98
CA ARG A 432 10.15 8.16 18.68
C ARG A 432 8.65 8.13 19.00
N TRP A 433 7.95 7.09 18.56
CA TRP A 433 6.50 6.98 18.64
C TRP A 433 6.10 5.69 19.34
N SER A 434 4.96 5.74 20.02
CA SER A 434 4.32 4.53 20.52
C SER A 434 4.07 3.54 19.38
N PRO A 435 4.44 2.25 19.51
CA PRO A 435 4.19 1.24 18.46
C PRO A 435 2.72 0.97 18.14
N TYR A 436 1.80 1.55 18.92
CA TYR A 436 0.35 1.43 18.76
C TYR A 436 -0.30 2.72 18.27
N ASN A 437 0.46 3.80 18.04
CA ASN A 437 -0.15 5.06 17.62
C ASN A 437 -0.65 4.97 16.18
N TYR A 438 -1.72 5.72 15.89
CA TYR A 438 -2.23 5.84 14.54
C TYR A 438 -1.75 7.14 13.91
N CYS A 439 -1.12 7.05 12.75
CA CYS A 439 -0.77 8.21 11.92
C CYS A 439 0.03 9.31 12.62
N PHE A 440 0.99 8.94 13.48
CA PHE A 440 1.75 9.88 14.31
C PHE A 440 0.88 10.81 15.18
N ASN A 441 -0.35 10.36 15.51
CA ASN A 441 -1.40 11.15 16.13
C ASN A 441 -1.80 12.39 15.32
N ASN A 442 -1.59 12.38 14.00
CA ASN A 442 -2.01 13.41 13.06
C ASN A 442 -2.71 12.77 11.84
N PRO A 443 -3.92 12.21 12.06
CA PRO A 443 -4.67 11.46 11.04
C PRO A 443 -5.26 12.35 9.93
N LEU A 444 -5.03 13.67 9.98
CA LEU A 444 -5.47 14.62 8.97
C LEU A 444 -4.45 14.78 7.85
N ARG A 445 -3.18 14.50 8.16
CA ARG A 445 -2.06 14.62 7.23
C ARG A 445 -1.55 13.26 6.76
N PHE A 446 -1.39 12.34 7.70
CA PHE A 446 -0.88 11.00 7.41
C PHE A 446 -2.02 10.01 7.26
N LYS A 447 -1.81 8.99 6.42
CA LYS A 447 -2.61 7.76 6.43
C LYS A 447 -1.69 6.56 6.62
N ASP A 448 -2.20 5.46 7.14
CA ASP A 448 -1.49 4.18 7.10
C ASP A 448 -2.05 3.35 5.92
N PRO A 449 -1.28 3.06 4.85
CA PRO A 449 -1.83 2.39 3.67
C PRO A 449 -2.11 0.90 3.86
N ASP A 450 -1.48 0.21 4.79
CA ASP A 450 -1.55 -1.25 4.95
C ASP A 450 -1.37 -1.78 6.39
N GLY A 451 -1.30 -0.88 7.36
CA GLY A 451 -1.06 -1.20 8.76
C GLY A 451 0.42 -1.38 9.08
N MET A 452 1.35 -1.02 8.18
CA MET A 452 2.80 -1.12 8.37
C MET A 452 3.47 0.25 8.41
N GLY A 453 2.85 1.20 9.09
CA GLY A 453 3.42 2.51 9.39
C GLY A 453 2.76 3.64 8.59
N PRO A 454 2.67 4.85 9.17
CA PRO A 454 2.05 5.97 8.48
C PRO A 454 2.91 6.50 7.34
N ASN A 455 2.24 6.81 6.24
CA ASN A 455 2.81 7.58 5.14
C ASN A 455 2.18 8.96 5.08
N ASP A 456 2.99 9.96 4.76
CA ASP A 456 2.50 11.30 4.47
C ASP A 456 1.91 11.29 3.06
N HIS A 457 0.66 11.70 2.92
CA HIS A 457 0.06 12.00 1.63
C HIS A 457 0.50 13.37 1.11
N ILE A 458 1.79 13.65 1.21
CA ILE A 458 2.41 14.74 0.50
C ILE A 458 3.14 14.09 -0.65
N PHE A 459 2.47 14.11 -1.79
CA PHE A 459 3.16 14.06 -3.07
C PHE A 459 4.43 14.92 -2.97
N ASP A 460 5.57 14.39 -3.35
CA ASP A 460 6.78 15.22 -3.38
C ASP A 460 6.57 16.45 -4.30
N ALA A 461 7.52 17.38 -4.31
CA ALA A 461 7.48 18.55 -5.20
C ALA A 461 7.44 18.21 -6.71
N ARG A 462 7.33 16.93 -7.08
CA ARG A 462 7.20 16.38 -8.43
C ARG A 462 5.92 15.53 -8.60
N GLY A 463 4.99 15.53 -7.64
CA GLY A 463 3.69 14.87 -7.78
C GLY A 463 3.69 13.36 -7.49
N ASN A 464 4.63 12.83 -6.71
CA ASN A 464 4.75 11.37 -6.51
C ASN A 464 4.18 10.85 -5.18
N PHE A 465 3.29 9.85 -5.26
CA PHE A 465 2.91 8.98 -4.16
C PHE A 465 3.96 7.88 -3.99
N LEU A 466 4.61 7.77 -2.81
CA LEU A 466 5.62 6.76 -2.53
C LEU A 466 4.95 5.51 -1.92
N ARG A 467 4.64 4.51 -2.75
CA ARG A 467 4.31 3.14 -2.28
C ARG A 467 4.93 2.08 -3.20
N ASP A 468 5.42 1.00 -2.60
CA ASP A 468 5.73 -0.27 -3.27
C ASP A 468 4.41 -0.99 -3.60
N THR A 469 4.06 -1.08 -4.88
CA THR A 469 2.96 -1.93 -5.35
C THR A 469 3.55 -3.07 -6.17
N LYS A 470 3.80 -4.21 -5.53
CA LYS A 470 4.14 -5.44 -6.26
C LYS A 470 3.07 -5.75 -7.31
N VAL A 471 3.45 -5.69 -8.59
CA VAL A 471 2.68 -6.25 -9.70
C VAL A 471 3.51 -7.39 -10.28
N GLY A 472 3.23 -8.62 -9.84
CA GLY A 472 4.04 -9.79 -10.22
C GLY A 472 5.49 -9.71 -9.72
N ASN A 473 6.44 -10.07 -10.59
CA ASN A 473 7.88 -10.01 -10.34
C ASN A 473 8.53 -8.72 -10.85
N SER A 474 7.77 -7.67 -11.19
CA SER A 474 8.37 -6.43 -11.69
C SER A 474 8.52 -5.36 -10.62
N VAL A 475 9.66 -4.67 -10.59
CA VAL A 475 9.85 -3.43 -9.86
C VAL A 475 9.10 -2.33 -10.60
N LYS A 476 8.18 -1.66 -9.92
CA LYS A 476 7.39 -0.54 -10.47
C LYS A 476 7.44 0.64 -9.52
N ILE A 477 7.73 1.80 -10.09
CA ILE A 477 7.89 3.07 -9.42
C ILE A 477 6.68 3.90 -9.76
N GLN A 478 5.87 4.19 -8.76
CA GLN A 478 4.70 5.01 -8.97
C GLN A 478 5.07 6.50 -8.92
N ILE A 479 4.83 7.19 -10.03
CA ILE A 479 4.99 8.64 -10.19
C ILE A 479 3.63 9.17 -10.64
N GLY A 480 2.91 9.84 -9.73
CA GLY A 480 1.49 10.12 -9.91
C GLY A 480 0.68 8.83 -10.13
N ASP A 481 -0.11 8.79 -11.21
CA ASP A 481 -0.92 7.62 -11.60
C ASP A 481 -0.16 6.61 -12.49
N LYS A 482 1.13 6.86 -12.75
CA LYS A 482 1.91 6.04 -13.67
C LYS A 482 2.88 5.15 -12.93
N GLN A 483 2.99 3.94 -13.44
CA GLN A 483 4.02 3.00 -13.02
C GLN A 483 5.14 2.98 -14.04
N TYR A 484 6.32 3.39 -13.58
CA TYR A 484 7.54 3.30 -14.34
C TYR A 484 8.31 2.07 -13.88
N SER A 485 8.66 1.21 -14.81
CA SER A 485 9.80 0.34 -14.63
C SER A 485 11.05 1.18 -14.30
N PRO A 486 11.95 0.73 -13.41
CA PRO A 486 13.24 1.37 -13.19
C PRO A 486 13.95 1.72 -14.51
N SER A 487 13.93 0.83 -15.50
CA SER A 487 14.54 1.05 -16.82
C SER A 487 14.00 2.25 -17.60
N GLN A 488 12.85 2.77 -17.20
CA GLN A 488 12.23 3.95 -17.80
C GLN A 488 12.65 5.26 -17.12
N LEU A 489 13.50 5.20 -16.08
CA LEU A 489 14.03 6.37 -15.40
C LEU A 489 15.29 6.92 -16.09
N ASP A 490 15.38 8.25 -16.15
CA ASP A 490 16.47 8.98 -16.82
C ASP A 490 17.60 9.42 -15.86
N THR A 491 18.53 10.24 -16.35
CA THR A 491 19.65 10.77 -15.54
C THR A 491 19.33 12.09 -14.84
N SER A 492 18.08 12.54 -14.83
CA SER A 492 17.70 13.77 -14.13
C SER A 492 17.92 13.63 -12.61
N ARG A 493 18.11 14.75 -11.92
CA ARG A 493 18.32 14.78 -10.45
C ARG A 493 17.18 14.08 -9.68
N GLY A 494 15.98 13.99 -10.28
CA GLY A 494 14.85 13.30 -9.66
C GLY A 494 14.87 11.78 -9.83
N SER A 495 15.11 11.32 -11.05
CA SER A 495 15.29 9.91 -11.36
C SER A 495 16.46 9.30 -10.59
N ARG A 496 17.58 10.03 -10.46
CA ARG A 496 18.74 9.61 -9.64
C ARG A 496 18.38 9.36 -8.16
N GLY A 497 17.48 10.17 -7.59
CA GLY A 497 17.01 10.01 -6.22
C GLY A 497 16.08 8.81 -6.04
N ALA A 498 15.21 8.52 -7.01
CA ALA A 498 14.34 7.34 -6.99
C ALA A 498 15.17 6.05 -7.13
N ILE A 499 16.12 6.06 -8.06
CA ILE A 499 17.09 4.99 -8.32
C ILE A 499 17.86 4.60 -7.06
N SER A 500 18.44 5.60 -6.36
CA SER A 500 19.23 5.37 -5.14
C SER A 500 18.38 4.71 -4.03
N LYS A 501 17.13 5.14 -3.86
CA LYS A 501 16.21 4.59 -2.84
C LYS A 501 15.76 3.17 -3.14
N ILE A 502 15.49 2.84 -4.41
CA ILE A 502 15.11 1.49 -4.83
C ILE A 502 16.26 0.52 -4.62
N GLY A 503 17.47 0.93 -5.03
CA GLY A 503 18.69 0.17 -4.77
C GLY A 503 18.87 -0.09 -3.27
N ALA A 504 18.75 0.95 -2.42
CA ALA A 504 18.97 0.82 -0.98
C ALA A 504 17.96 -0.13 -0.32
N TYR A 505 16.70 -0.07 -0.74
CA TYR A 505 15.66 -0.97 -0.25
C TYR A 505 15.96 -2.44 -0.58
N TYR A 506 16.32 -2.73 -1.83
CA TYR A 506 16.59 -4.11 -2.25
C TYR A 506 17.95 -4.62 -1.77
N ALA A 507 18.95 -3.75 -1.58
CA ALA A 507 20.20 -4.07 -0.87
C ALA A 507 19.90 -4.65 0.53
N GLY A 508 19.03 -3.97 1.29
CA GLY A 508 18.60 -4.47 2.60
C GLY A 508 17.87 -5.82 2.53
N LYS A 509 17.13 -6.09 1.45
CA LYS A 509 16.43 -7.37 1.26
C LYS A 509 17.35 -8.54 0.88
N VAL A 510 18.58 -8.28 0.45
CA VAL A 510 19.58 -9.33 0.16
C VAL A 510 20.66 -9.48 1.23
N GLY A 511 20.51 -8.79 2.38
CA GLY A 511 21.38 -8.94 3.54
C GLY A 511 22.50 -7.90 3.66
N THR A 512 22.49 -6.84 2.83
CA THR A 512 23.49 -5.76 2.87
C THR A 512 23.04 -4.62 3.80
N ASP A 513 23.99 -3.91 4.41
CA ASP A 513 23.68 -2.74 5.27
C ASP A 513 22.92 -1.66 4.46
N PRO A 514 21.70 -1.25 4.88
CA PRO A 514 20.94 -0.19 4.24
C PRO A 514 21.66 1.18 4.16
N GLY A 515 22.71 1.38 4.98
CA GLY A 515 23.57 2.56 4.99
C GLY A 515 24.66 2.56 3.92
N THR A 516 24.84 1.46 3.17
CA THR A 516 25.72 1.37 1.99
C THR A 516 25.31 2.46 0.99
N ILE A 517 26.16 3.46 0.80
CA ILE A 517 25.83 4.66 0.03
C ILE A 517 25.66 4.29 -1.44
N ILE A 518 24.44 4.35 -1.98
CA ILE A 518 24.24 4.24 -3.43
C ILE A 518 24.40 5.61 -4.06
N THR A 519 25.61 5.89 -4.56
CA THR A 519 25.86 7.07 -5.40
C THR A 519 25.48 6.79 -6.85
N THR A 520 24.99 7.82 -7.55
CA THR A 520 24.69 7.76 -8.99
C THR A 520 25.74 8.57 -9.74
N GLY A 521 26.58 7.89 -10.52
CA GLY A 521 27.49 8.55 -11.45
C GLY A 521 28.92 8.01 -11.45
N THR A 522 29.21 7.11 -12.38
CA THR A 522 30.55 6.91 -12.92
C THR A 522 30.48 6.94 -14.45
N SER A 523 31.55 7.46 -15.06
CA SER A 523 31.68 7.74 -16.49
C SER A 523 32.13 6.53 -17.32
N ASP A 524 31.89 5.31 -16.84
CA ASP A 524 32.36 4.13 -17.55
C ASP A 524 31.33 3.69 -18.60
N LYS A 525 31.87 3.29 -19.74
CA LYS A 525 31.20 3.20 -21.05
C LYS A 525 29.88 2.43 -20.95
N LYS A 526 28.86 2.93 -21.69
CA LYS A 526 27.54 2.30 -21.87
C LYS A 526 27.64 0.78 -21.81
N SER A 527 26.93 0.14 -20.90
CA SER A 527 26.72 -1.29 -20.99
C SER A 527 25.38 -1.62 -20.35
N SER A 528 24.51 -2.21 -21.17
CA SER A 528 23.30 -2.93 -20.77
C SER A 528 23.56 -4.10 -19.83
N ASP A 529 24.83 -4.44 -19.61
CA ASP A 529 25.29 -5.75 -19.14
C ASP A 529 25.84 -5.69 -17.70
N ASN A 530 26.17 -4.49 -17.19
CA ASN A 530 26.54 -4.32 -15.78
C ASN A 530 25.82 -3.13 -15.11
N PRO A 531 24.66 -3.38 -14.46
CA PRO A 531 23.82 -2.29 -14.00
C PRO A 531 24.16 -1.77 -12.59
N ALA A 532 25.10 -2.41 -11.89
CA ALA A 532 25.67 -1.94 -10.63
C ALA A 532 27.18 -2.22 -10.60
N SER A 533 27.92 -1.53 -9.75
CA SER A 533 29.36 -1.76 -9.57
C SER A 533 29.76 -1.40 -8.16
N THR A 534 30.68 -2.16 -7.59
CA THR A 534 31.14 -1.93 -6.21
C THR A 534 32.55 -1.34 -6.19
N LYS A 535 32.74 -0.27 -5.41
CA LYS A 535 34.07 0.26 -5.03
C LYS A 535 34.16 0.29 -3.50
N GLY A 536 34.66 -0.80 -2.91
CA GLY A 536 34.76 -0.94 -1.45
C GLY A 536 33.38 -1.09 -0.80
N GLU A 537 33.06 -0.22 0.18
CA GLU A 537 31.79 -0.26 0.93
C GLU A 537 30.60 0.38 0.18
N VAL A 538 30.76 0.72 -1.11
CA VAL A 538 29.81 1.53 -1.88
C VAL A 538 29.36 0.76 -3.12
N ILE A 539 28.09 0.37 -3.16
CA ILE A 539 27.43 -0.15 -4.37
C ILE A 539 26.93 1.05 -5.18
N SER A 540 27.45 1.24 -6.38
CA SER A 540 27.08 2.32 -7.29
C SER A 540 26.22 1.78 -8.43
N ILE A 541 25.06 2.39 -8.68
CA ILE A 541 24.20 2.02 -9.80
C ILE A 541 24.62 2.84 -11.03
N ASN A 542 24.91 2.15 -12.14
CA ASN A 542 25.22 2.83 -13.39
C ASN A 542 23.92 3.46 -13.94
N THR A 543 23.95 4.76 -14.19
CA THR A 543 22.79 5.51 -14.71
C THR A 543 23.05 6.05 -16.11
N ASN A 544 24.22 5.78 -16.70
CA ASN A 544 24.64 6.36 -17.96
C ASN A 544 23.90 5.71 -19.15
N GLY A 545 22.67 6.16 -19.38
CA GLY A 545 21.72 5.59 -20.35
C GLY A 545 20.42 5.06 -19.75
N GLY A 546 20.20 5.22 -18.43
CA GLY A 546 19.04 4.68 -17.69
C GLY A 546 19.35 3.37 -16.94
N PHE A 547 18.38 2.83 -16.22
CA PHE A 547 18.44 1.49 -15.60
C PHE A 547 18.35 0.41 -16.69
N SER A 548 19.05 -0.72 -16.55
CA SER A 548 18.91 -1.83 -17.50
C SER A 548 17.51 -2.45 -17.43
N LYS A 549 16.94 -2.87 -18.58
CA LYS A 549 15.62 -3.52 -18.64
C LYS A 549 15.54 -4.82 -17.84
N SER A 550 16.66 -5.54 -17.71
CA SER A 550 16.72 -6.74 -16.86
C SER A 550 16.38 -6.44 -15.41
N LEU A 551 16.68 -5.23 -14.92
CA LEU A 551 16.40 -4.80 -13.56
C LEU A 551 14.94 -4.41 -13.30
N ASP A 552 14.11 -4.42 -14.34
CA ASP A 552 12.67 -4.31 -14.14
C ASP A 552 12.12 -5.56 -13.45
N ASN A 553 12.83 -6.68 -13.49
CA ASN A 553 12.49 -7.90 -12.76
C ASN A 553 13.16 -7.90 -11.38
N ILE A 554 12.37 -8.10 -10.32
CA ILE A 554 12.78 -8.08 -8.93
C ILE A 554 13.78 -9.19 -8.59
N SER A 555 13.65 -10.36 -9.21
CA SER A 555 14.55 -11.48 -8.99
C SER A 555 15.88 -11.22 -9.65
N ASP A 556 15.87 -10.70 -10.88
CA ASP A 556 17.07 -10.33 -11.64
C ASP A 556 17.82 -9.20 -10.90
N PHE A 557 17.09 -8.19 -10.42
CA PHE A 557 17.67 -7.08 -9.65
C PHE A 557 18.29 -7.55 -8.33
N LYS A 558 17.60 -8.41 -7.58
CA LYS A 558 18.18 -9.01 -6.36
C LYS A 558 19.42 -9.85 -6.66
N SER A 559 19.43 -10.56 -7.79
CA SER A 559 20.59 -11.34 -8.22
C SER A 559 21.80 -10.46 -8.53
N VAL A 560 21.60 -9.33 -9.22
CA VAL A 560 22.65 -8.31 -9.40
C VAL A 560 23.16 -7.81 -8.06
N MET A 561 22.27 -7.46 -7.14
CA MET A 561 22.69 -6.95 -5.82
C MET A 561 23.49 -8.00 -5.03
N LYS A 562 23.17 -9.30 -5.18
CA LYS A 562 23.96 -10.38 -4.59
C LYS A 562 25.34 -10.53 -5.24
N HIS A 563 25.44 -10.39 -6.56
CA HIS A 563 26.72 -10.37 -7.26
C HIS A 563 27.62 -9.26 -6.70
N GLU A 564 27.08 -8.04 -6.61
CA GLU A 564 27.81 -6.89 -6.06
C GLU A 564 28.19 -7.09 -4.59
N ASN A 565 27.32 -7.69 -3.79
CA ASN A 565 27.64 -8.05 -2.40
C ASN A 565 28.75 -9.11 -2.30
N GLY A 566 28.85 -10.04 -3.25
CA GLY A 566 29.94 -11.02 -3.31
C GLY A 566 31.31 -10.36 -3.50
N HIS A 567 31.40 -9.25 -4.27
CA HIS A 567 32.62 -8.44 -4.34
C HIS A 567 33.00 -7.79 -3.02
N LYS A 568 32.04 -7.54 -2.12
CA LYS A 568 32.29 -7.01 -0.76
C LYS A 568 32.80 -8.11 0.17
N GLU A 569 32.09 -9.23 0.26
CA GLU A 569 32.46 -10.36 1.12
C GLU A 569 33.88 -10.85 0.81
N ASN A 570 34.26 -10.85 -0.46
CA ASN A 570 35.61 -11.22 -0.90
C ASN A 570 36.69 -10.13 -0.64
N ASN A 571 36.31 -8.87 -0.44
CA ASN A 571 37.24 -7.77 -0.11
C ASN A 571 37.51 -7.61 1.39
N GLU A 572 36.65 -8.16 2.27
CA GLU A 572 36.88 -8.16 3.72
C GLU A 572 38.03 -9.13 4.13
N ASP A 573 38.39 -10.08 3.26
CA ASP A 573 39.67 -10.80 3.29
C ASP A 573 40.79 -9.95 2.66
N LYS A 574 41.45 -9.16 3.51
CA LYS A 574 42.39 -8.04 3.19
C LYS A 574 43.66 -8.38 2.37
N ASN A 575 43.57 -9.05 1.22
CA ASN A 575 44.66 -9.22 0.25
C ASN A 575 44.17 -9.49 -1.19
N PHE A 576 42.94 -9.11 -1.51
CA PHE A 576 42.33 -9.44 -2.79
C PHE A 576 42.86 -8.56 -3.94
N LYS A 577 43.55 -9.19 -4.90
CA LYS A 577 43.65 -8.65 -6.27
C LYS A 577 42.44 -9.19 -7.03
N SER A 578 41.70 -8.34 -7.75
CA SER A 578 40.63 -8.80 -8.64
C SER A 578 41.27 -9.52 -9.83
N ASP A 579 41.54 -10.82 -9.67
CA ASP A 579 41.95 -11.69 -10.77
C ASP A 579 40.74 -12.43 -11.35
N LEU A 580 40.97 -13.08 -12.49
CA LEU A 580 39.92 -13.75 -13.25
C LEU A 580 39.26 -14.89 -12.47
N SER A 581 40.00 -15.59 -11.62
CA SER A 581 39.50 -16.72 -10.83
C SER A 581 38.53 -16.23 -9.76
N ASN A 582 38.95 -15.22 -9.02
CA ASN A 582 38.21 -14.60 -7.94
C ASN A 582 36.85 -14.05 -8.39
N HIS A 583 36.81 -13.36 -9.54
CA HIS A 583 35.55 -12.89 -10.10
C HIS A 583 34.64 -14.05 -10.54
N ALA A 584 35.22 -15.13 -11.07
CA ALA A 584 34.47 -16.33 -11.41
C ALA A 584 33.82 -16.99 -10.18
N ASP A 585 34.38 -16.85 -8.98
CA ASP A 585 33.76 -17.33 -7.74
C ASP A 585 32.55 -16.48 -7.33
N VAL A 586 32.60 -15.15 -7.52
CA VAL A 586 31.44 -14.25 -7.30
C VAL A 586 30.25 -14.67 -8.17
N TYR A 587 30.52 -15.05 -9.43
CA TYR A 587 29.49 -15.60 -10.31
C TYR A 587 28.92 -16.93 -9.80
N ILE A 588 29.77 -17.83 -9.28
CA ILE A 588 29.32 -19.10 -8.70
C ILE A 588 28.40 -18.83 -7.50
N ASP A 589 28.79 -17.93 -6.60
CA ASP A 589 27.99 -17.61 -5.40
C ASP A 589 26.67 -16.92 -5.74
N GLN A 590 26.68 -16.00 -6.71
CA GLN A 590 25.45 -15.40 -7.26
C GLN A 590 24.49 -16.48 -7.77
N MET A 591 24.99 -17.46 -8.51
CA MET A 591 24.17 -18.48 -9.18
C MET A 591 23.81 -19.66 -8.28
N LYS A 592 24.51 -19.85 -7.16
CA LYS A 592 24.21 -20.81 -6.08
C LYS A 592 23.03 -20.35 -5.21
N ASP A 593 22.72 -19.06 -5.21
CA ASP A 593 21.61 -18.53 -4.42
C ASP A 593 20.25 -19.11 -4.81
N ASN A 594 19.42 -19.42 -3.81
CA ASN A 594 18.07 -19.95 -4.05
C ASN A 594 17.20 -18.99 -4.88
N GLY A 595 17.39 -17.68 -4.71
CA GLY A 595 16.68 -16.66 -5.47
C GLY A 595 17.02 -16.67 -6.96
N PHE A 596 18.19 -17.16 -7.35
CA PHE A 596 18.63 -17.20 -8.75
C PHE A 596 17.72 -18.05 -9.63
N SER A 597 17.14 -19.13 -9.09
CA SER A 597 16.16 -19.98 -9.82
C SER A 597 14.91 -19.23 -10.29
N THR A 598 14.60 -18.10 -9.67
CA THR A 598 13.40 -17.29 -9.97
C THR A 598 13.65 -16.15 -10.95
N THR A 599 14.89 -16.00 -11.42
CA THR A 599 15.29 -14.98 -12.40
C THR A 599 14.83 -15.35 -13.82
N SER A 600 14.76 -14.36 -14.72
CA SER A 600 14.36 -14.57 -16.10
C SER A 600 15.34 -15.49 -16.84
N ASP A 601 14.85 -16.27 -17.82
CA ASP A 601 15.69 -17.21 -18.58
C ASP A 601 16.81 -16.49 -19.33
N GLU A 602 16.49 -15.33 -19.95
CA GLU A 602 17.45 -14.48 -20.64
C GLU A 602 18.57 -14.00 -19.70
N TYR A 603 18.20 -13.48 -18.52
CA TYR A 603 19.18 -13.05 -17.51
C TYR A 603 20.06 -14.22 -17.04
N ARG A 604 19.49 -15.38 -16.73
CA ARG A 604 20.29 -16.56 -16.31
C ARG A 604 21.29 -16.98 -17.37
N THR A 605 20.88 -17.03 -18.64
CA THR A 605 21.77 -17.40 -19.73
C THR A 605 22.88 -16.36 -19.93
N GLY A 606 22.59 -15.07 -19.79
CA GLY A 606 23.59 -14.00 -19.88
C GLY A 606 24.62 -14.03 -18.76
N ILE A 607 24.19 -14.26 -17.52
CA ILE A 607 25.10 -14.40 -16.37
C ILE A 607 25.99 -15.65 -16.51
N ALA A 608 25.41 -16.78 -16.94
CA ALA A 608 26.19 -17.99 -17.20
C ALA A 608 27.19 -17.82 -18.36
N GLY A 609 26.82 -17.10 -19.42
CA GLY A 609 27.71 -16.73 -20.51
C GLY A 609 28.87 -15.84 -20.05
N SER A 610 28.58 -14.85 -19.19
CA SER A 610 29.60 -13.98 -18.60
C SER A 610 30.60 -14.78 -17.77
N PHE A 611 30.12 -15.68 -16.90
CA PHE A 611 30.97 -16.63 -16.18
C PHE A 611 31.83 -17.47 -17.13
N GLY A 612 31.24 -18.01 -18.20
CA GLY A 612 31.98 -18.76 -19.22
C GLY A 612 33.07 -17.95 -19.92
N ASN A 613 32.83 -16.66 -20.20
CA ASN A 613 33.84 -15.79 -20.77
C ASN A 613 35.01 -15.54 -19.81
N TYR A 614 34.76 -15.40 -18.51
CA TYR A 614 35.83 -15.36 -17.50
C TYR A 614 36.68 -16.64 -17.50
N LEU A 615 36.06 -17.81 -17.65
CA LEU A 615 36.78 -19.09 -17.78
C LEU A 615 37.66 -19.13 -19.05
N LEU A 616 37.18 -18.61 -20.19
CA LEU A 616 37.98 -18.51 -21.41
C LEU A 616 39.15 -17.52 -21.24
N ASN A 617 38.96 -16.42 -20.53
CA ASN A 617 40.05 -15.50 -20.20
C ASN A 617 41.07 -16.15 -19.25
N MET A 618 40.63 -17.00 -18.31
CA MET A 618 41.54 -17.81 -17.49
C MET A 618 42.37 -18.78 -18.34
N ASP A 619 41.77 -19.41 -19.36
CA ASP A 619 42.49 -20.30 -20.30
C ASP A 619 43.57 -19.56 -21.09
N GLN A 620 43.29 -18.32 -21.52
CA GLN A 620 44.23 -17.47 -22.24
C GLN A 620 45.32 -16.87 -21.35
N SER A 621 45.13 -16.86 -20.02
CA SER A 621 46.12 -16.35 -19.06
C SER A 621 47.19 -17.40 -18.75
N THR A 622 48.44 -16.99 -18.56
CA THR A 622 49.50 -17.88 -18.09
C THR A 622 49.34 -18.33 -16.64
N GLU A 623 48.47 -17.67 -15.86
CA GLU A 623 48.35 -17.83 -14.40
C GLU A 623 47.52 -19.03 -13.95
N PHE A 624 46.62 -19.55 -14.79
CA PHE A 624 45.69 -20.62 -14.43
C PHE A 624 45.91 -21.89 -15.26
N SER A 625 45.70 -23.06 -14.66
CA SER A 625 45.76 -24.34 -15.36
C SER A 625 44.39 -24.76 -15.90
N SER A 626 44.39 -25.65 -16.91
CA SER A 626 43.16 -26.33 -17.37
C SER A 626 42.38 -26.99 -16.24
N SER A 627 43.07 -27.45 -15.17
CA SER A 627 42.42 -28.09 -14.02
C SER A 627 41.68 -27.08 -13.13
N ASP A 628 42.19 -25.86 -12.98
CA ASP A 628 41.54 -24.81 -12.19
C ASP A 628 40.21 -24.40 -12.83
N ILE A 629 40.22 -24.27 -14.16
CA ILE A 629 39.05 -23.94 -14.97
C ILE A 629 38.02 -25.07 -14.87
N LEU A 630 38.44 -26.33 -15.02
CA LEU A 630 37.54 -27.49 -14.92
C LEU A 630 36.91 -27.61 -13.53
N LYS A 631 37.66 -27.29 -12.47
CA LYS A 631 37.14 -27.25 -11.10
C LYS A 631 36.02 -26.23 -10.97
N LYS A 632 36.16 -25.03 -11.53
CA LYS A 632 35.11 -24.00 -11.52
C LYS A 632 33.88 -24.43 -12.32
N ILE A 633 34.06 -25.04 -13.50
CA ILE A 633 32.95 -25.60 -14.28
C ILE A 633 32.17 -26.65 -13.47
N ASN A 634 32.88 -27.57 -12.82
CA ASN A 634 32.26 -28.61 -11.99
C ASN A 634 31.51 -28.01 -10.80
N THR A 635 32.12 -27.06 -10.08
CA THR A 635 31.45 -26.36 -8.98
C THR A 635 30.19 -25.65 -9.47
N PHE A 636 30.28 -24.90 -10.57
CA PHE A 636 29.14 -24.23 -11.18
C PHE A 636 28.01 -25.21 -11.53
N ASN A 637 28.32 -26.28 -12.29
CA ASN A 637 27.33 -27.26 -12.74
C ASN A 637 26.65 -27.99 -11.57
N ASN A 638 27.35 -28.20 -10.46
CA ASN A 638 26.81 -28.91 -9.29
C ASN A 638 26.03 -28.01 -8.33
N THR A 639 26.30 -26.70 -8.31
CA THR A 639 25.76 -25.79 -7.27
C THR A 639 24.75 -24.79 -7.80
N ASN A 640 24.79 -24.45 -9.10
CA ASN A 640 23.91 -23.44 -9.65
C ASN A 640 22.43 -23.85 -9.51
N LYS A 641 21.59 -22.86 -9.18
CA LYS A 641 20.13 -23.01 -9.06
C LYS A 641 19.38 -22.54 -10.31
N GLY A 642 20.11 -22.16 -11.37
CA GLY A 642 19.56 -21.64 -12.61
C GLY A 642 19.08 -22.70 -13.59
N GLY A 643 19.45 -23.96 -13.39
CA GLY A 643 19.17 -25.05 -14.34
C GLY A 643 20.01 -24.96 -15.61
N ILE A 644 21.23 -24.44 -15.50
CA ILE A 644 22.17 -24.24 -16.61
C ILE A 644 23.38 -25.14 -16.40
N GLN A 645 23.95 -25.64 -17.48
CA GLN A 645 25.23 -26.33 -17.48
C GLN A 645 26.20 -25.68 -18.46
N ILE A 646 27.49 -25.68 -18.10
CA ILE A 646 28.59 -25.33 -19.00
C ILE A 646 29.42 -26.59 -19.23
N LYS A 647 29.80 -26.84 -20.48
CA LYS A 647 30.76 -27.88 -20.84
C LYS A 647 31.74 -27.38 -21.89
N ARG A 648 32.82 -28.12 -22.10
CA ARG A 648 33.77 -27.84 -23.17
C ARG A 648 33.29 -28.44 -24.49
N GLN A 649 33.38 -27.68 -25.59
CA GLN A 649 33.09 -28.21 -26.92
C GLN A 649 34.17 -29.21 -27.33
N GLY A 650 33.74 -30.34 -27.91
CA GLY A 650 34.66 -31.38 -28.38
C GLY A 650 35.26 -32.27 -27.29
N GLU A 651 34.61 -32.41 -26.12
CA GLU A 651 35.04 -33.30 -25.01
C GLU A 651 35.35 -34.76 -25.43
N ASN A 652 34.88 -35.19 -26.62
CA ASN A 652 35.15 -36.52 -27.18
C ASN A 652 36.47 -36.65 -27.95
N TYR A 653 37.26 -35.57 -28.13
CA TYR A 653 38.48 -35.57 -28.95
C TYR A 653 39.68 -34.91 -28.23
N GLY A 654 40.29 -35.64 -27.29
CA GLY A 654 41.66 -35.40 -26.78
C GLY A 654 41.81 -34.45 -25.57
N PRO A 655 43.02 -34.41 -24.96
CA PRO A 655 43.29 -33.67 -23.74
C PRO A 655 43.12 -32.15 -23.92
N ALA A 656 42.80 -31.44 -22.83
CA ALA A 656 42.60 -29.99 -22.84
C ALA A 656 43.91 -29.23 -23.10
N VAL A 657 44.06 -28.71 -24.31
CA VAL A 657 45.18 -27.84 -24.70
C VAL A 657 44.82 -26.40 -24.32
N LYS A 658 45.67 -25.81 -23.48
CA LYS A 658 45.53 -24.43 -23.01
C LYS A 658 45.55 -23.44 -24.17
N GLY A 659 44.73 -22.40 -24.10
CA GLY A 659 44.64 -21.33 -25.10
C GLY A 659 43.78 -21.65 -26.32
N ASN A 660 43.12 -22.81 -26.33
CA ASN A 660 42.27 -23.28 -27.45
C ASN A 660 40.94 -23.87 -26.96
N TRP A 661 40.41 -23.35 -25.84
CA TRP A 661 39.10 -23.77 -25.34
C TRP A 661 37.95 -23.11 -26.09
N SER A 662 36.90 -23.90 -26.32
CA SER A 662 35.57 -23.45 -26.71
C SER A 662 34.57 -24.00 -25.70
N LEU A 663 33.62 -23.19 -25.24
CA LEU A 663 32.61 -23.59 -24.25
C LEU A 663 31.20 -23.59 -24.85
N GLU A 664 30.34 -24.46 -24.33
CA GLU A 664 28.92 -24.53 -24.69
C GLU A 664 28.07 -24.45 -23.43
N LEU A 665 27.05 -23.57 -23.46
CA LEU A 665 25.97 -23.48 -22.49
C LEU A 665 24.85 -24.43 -22.87
N ILE A 666 24.33 -25.16 -21.90
CA ILE A 666 23.13 -25.99 -22.02
C ILE A 666 22.08 -25.45 -21.05
N TYR A 667 20.90 -25.12 -21.57
CA TYR A 667 19.79 -24.59 -20.78
C TYR A 667 18.46 -25.08 -21.37
N LYS A 668 17.34 -24.80 -20.67
CA LYS A 668 16.01 -25.32 -21.05
C LYS A 668 15.57 -24.93 -22.48
N GLY A 669 16.10 -23.84 -23.03
CA GLY A 669 15.79 -23.32 -24.36
C GLY A 669 16.70 -23.81 -25.49
N GLY A 670 17.75 -24.59 -25.21
CA GLY A 670 18.69 -25.11 -26.21
C GLY A 670 20.14 -25.08 -25.75
N THR A 671 21.05 -25.08 -26.73
CA THR A 671 22.48 -24.90 -26.48
C THR A 671 23.02 -23.67 -27.20
N ALA A 672 24.02 -23.02 -26.60
CA ALA A 672 24.67 -21.83 -27.15
C ALA A 672 26.19 -21.92 -26.99
N SER A 673 26.94 -21.53 -28.01
CA SER A 673 28.40 -21.39 -27.92
C SER A 673 28.75 -20.13 -27.14
N ILE A 674 29.83 -20.18 -26.36
CA ILE A 674 30.41 -19.00 -25.71
C ILE A 674 31.63 -18.59 -26.51
N ASP A 675 31.57 -17.40 -27.11
CA ASP A 675 32.70 -16.82 -27.82
C ASP A 675 33.65 -16.12 -26.86
N TYR A 676 34.95 -16.23 -27.12
CA TYR A 676 35.95 -15.54 -26.31
C TYR A 676 35.92 -14.04 -26.56
N GLU A 677 35.68 -13.28 -25.50
CA GLU A 677 35.86 -11.83 -25.50
C GLU A 677 36.91 -11.44 -24.46
N LYS A 678 37.97 -10.75 -24.92
CA LYS A 678 39.05 -10.30 -24.04
C LYS A 678 38.51 -9.30 -23.01
N VAL A 679 38.50 -9.68 -21.74
CA VAL A 679 38.10 -8.79 -20.63
C VAL A 679 39.22 -7.76 -20.42
N LYS A 680 38.86 -6.46 -20.40
CA LYS A 680 39.79 -5.38 -20.08
C LYS A 680 39.79 -5.18 -18.57
N ASN A 681 40.98 -5.15 -17.96
CA ASN A 681 41.20 -4.86 -16.55
C ASN A 681 40.45 -3.60 -16.09
#